data_AF-A0A812WFT1-F1
#
_entry.id   AF-A0A812WFT1-F1
#
_cell.length_a   1.000
_cell.length_b   1.000
_cell.length_c   1.000
_cell.angle_alpha   90.00
_cell.angle_beta   90.00
_cell.angle_gamma   90.00
#
_symmetry.space_group_name_H-M   'P 1'
#
loop_
_entity.id
_entity.type
_entity.pdbx_description
1 polymer ?
#
loop_
_entity_poly.entity_id
_entity_poly.type
_entity_poly.pdbx_seq_one_letter_code
_entity_poly.pdbx_strand_id
1 'polypeptide(L)'
;MQALSLPWPTHWKLISLGTGGIFTLLWIRRLSKQPWAPLSAEWVIAQILGHGIWRILAPSADDGTLALSFWERIQRVRELRAILGLERFHQIDVARRTAEGENGWGKTTGTHHMQHLPGLVFRGEDQELARAALKRSAQIFADPREALRLHQEWERIPIVKDLVLVGGGHSHVHVLRMLGMEPLPGVRVTLVTRDVETPYSGMLPAHIAGTYTRTECHLDLNVLARFARVRLIHATVESIDLHKKHIHLEGDRPPIAYDILSINIGSAPKVQMDASKENITPVKPIDGFGARWDDLLSRVPSWQGVRRLLVVGGGAGGFELAATMRARLVKELARISSTAKHTPGARALAEKALRQRDIEVYIGYDVTRAEAGVLHCSDGRTLTYDDCIWCTQGSPQHWVAACGLCTDKDGFLLVDQQMRCKPKDTLSQTIDSIGPVFAGGDIASVEGHPRPKAGVFAVMAGMVLWLNIRACLTGEKLVTYWPQHSFLGLLNLGDGRCIASRGTLATEGAWLWGLKDWIDRRWMWNYFEGLPEMPASLDTVSTAGLAVAKAAGGTAANLLKQSVMRCGGCGAKVGATTLERAMSRVDLPRQPAPESKAEVVLGTGDDAAVIDLIADGGSGKVTSVQTIDFFRSFVGDPYQFGRIAAAHALSDCEAMGAIPQTALALVQVPFALEDKQEEDLVQLMAGASSALKKVGCALVGGHTCESRELGLGFAISGRLPGTAMTKAAMRAGDVLILTKPLGTGTLFAADMRAKARGPWIAAALHSMAMSNSKAAALLQARGTLACTDVTGFGLIGHLAEMCRASAVHAMLDMTQVPLYDGALDCLRMGIESSLQPANVRLRRAVANHDEVRGSLAYPLLFDPQTSGGLLAAVPKEHAEACVAELRATGAAPKAAIIGEVTHDAKDHLELITVKV
;
A
#
# COMPACT_ATOMS: atom_id res chain seq x y z
N MET A 1 7.61 -37.26 -33.14
CA MET A 1 7.03 -35.90 -33.00
C MET A 1 7.40 -35.03 -34.20
N GLN A 2 7.06 -35.44 -35.43
CA GLN A 2 7.46 -34.75 -36.66
C GLN A 2 6.27 -34.35 -37.56
N ALA A 3 5.05 -34.29 -37.00
CA ALA A 3 3.84 -34.03 -37.77
C ALA A 3 2.88 -33.09 -37.01
N LEU A 4 3.25 -31.81 -36.89
CA LEU A 4 2.29 -30.72 -36.61
C LEU A 4 2.82 -29.42 -37.24
N SER A 5 3.04 -29.44 -38.55
CA SER A 5 3.20 -28.23 -39.37
C SER A 5 2.03 -28.16 -40.34
N LEU A 6 0.84 -27.84 -39.81
CA LEU A 6 -0.31 -27.43 -40.64
C LEU A 6 -0.38 -25.89 -40.63
N PRO A 7 -0.69 -25.23 -41.75
CA PRO A 7 -0.86 -23.79 -41.81
C PRO A 7 -2.21 -23.41 -41.18
N TRP A 8 -2.18 -22.80 -40.00
CA TRP A 8 -3.38 -22.33 -39.30
C TRP A 8 -3.69 -20.88 -39.65
N PRO A 9 -4.98 -20.47 -39.66
CA PRO A 9 -5.36 -19.06 -39.71
C PRO A 9 -4.83 -18.32 -38.46
N THR A 10 -4.32 -17.10 -38.63
CA THR A 10 -3.61 -16.25 -37.64
C THR A 10 -4.34 -15.94 -36.32
N HIS A 11 -5.60 -16.35 -36.17
CA HIS A 11 -6.48 -15.96 -35.07
C HIS A 11 -6.78 -17.10 -34.06
N TRP A 12 -6.17 -18.28 -34.20
CA TRP A 12 -6.30 -19.41 -33.26
C TRP A 12 -4.97 -19.71 -32.56
N LYS A 13 -5.00 -19.97 -31.25
CA LYS A 13 -3.82 -20.35 -30.45
C LYS A 13 -4.03 -21.67 -29.70
N LEU A 14 -3.00 -22.53 -29.68
CA LEU A 14 -2.94 -23.77 -28.88
C LEU A 14 -2.49 -23.45 -27.45
N ILE A 15 -3.23 -23.90 -26.44
CA ILE A 15 -3.01 -23.47 -25.05
C ILE A 15 -2.56 -24.61 -24.11
N SER A 16 -2.81 -25.88 -24.43
CA SER A 16 -2.48 -27.00 -23.52
C SER A 16 -2.24 -28.33 -24.24
N LEU A 17 -1.37 -29.15 -23.64
CA LEU A 17 -1.16 -30.58 -23.90
C LEU A 17 -1.18 -31.29 -22.53
N GLY A 18 -2.21 -32.11 -22.27
CA GLY A 18 -2.29 -32.93 -21.06
C GLY A 18 -1.51 -34.26 -21.18
N THR A 19 -1.05 -34.81 -20.07
CA THR A 19 -0.42 -36.16 -19.98
C THR A 19 -1.37 -37.18 -19.36
N GLY A 20 -1.55 -38.34 -20.02
CA GLY A 20 -2.33 -39.48 -19.48
C GLY A 20 -3.01 -40.37 -20.51
N GLY A 21 -2.34 -40.75 -21.61
CA GLY A 21 -2.89 -41.67 -22.63
C GLY A 21 -4.03 -41.12 -23.51
N ILE A 22 -4.57 -39.95 -23.17
CA ILE A 22 -5.57 -39.20 -23.94
C ILE A 22 -5.00 -37.80 -24.22
N PHE A 23 -4.70 -37.48 -25.48
CA PHE A 23 -4.24 -36.12 -25.81
C PHE A 23 -5.45 -35.20 -25.92
N THR A 24 -5.51 -34.15 -25.10
CA THR A 24 -6.55 -33.13 -25.17
C THR A 24 -5.94 -31.84 -25.72
N LEU A 25 -6.43 -31.38 -26.88
CA LEU A 25 -6.02 -30.13 -27.53
C LEU A 25 -7.11 -29.08 -27.30
N LEU A 26 -6.76 -27.95 -26.71
CA LEU A 26 -7.65 -26.79 -26.51
C LEU A 26 -7.20 -25.64 -27.42
N TRP A 27 -8.11 -25.19 -28.28
CA TRP A 27 -7.90 -24.03 -29.16
C TRP A 27 -8.86 -22.90 -28.81
N ILE A 28 -8.38 -21.66 -28.79
CA ILE A 28 -9.18 -20.45 -28.52
C ILE A 28 -9.07 -19.45 -29.67
N ARG A 29 -10.22 -18.90 -30.11
CA ARG A 29 -10.32 -17.73 -31.00
C ARG A 29 -10.76 -16.51 -30.21
N ARG A 30 -9.97 -15.43 -30.28
CA ARG A 30 -10.29 -14.15 -29.63
C ARG A 30 -11.22 -13.32 -30.52
N LEU A 31 -12.43 -13.01 -30.04
CA LEU A 31 -13.41 -12.23 -30.82
C LEU A 31 -13.17 -10.71 -30.73
N SER A 32 -12.44 -10.23 -29.71
CA SER A 32 -12.12 -8.80 -29.55
C SER A 32 -10.80 -8.41 -30.21
N LYS A 33 -10.80 -7.28 -30.93
CA LYS A 33 -9.60 -6.63 -31.52
C LYS A 33 -8.77 -5.83 -30.50
N GLN A 34 -9.28 -5.62 -29.28
CA GLN A 34 -8.58 -4.90 -28.20
C GLN A 34 -7.75 -5.91 -27.36
N PRO A 35 -6.43 -5.71 -27.17
CA PRO A 35 -5.56 -6.68 -26.51
C PRO A 35 -5.85 -6.93 -25.02
N TRP A 36 -6.68 -6.11 -24.37
CA TRP A 36 -6.95 -6.12 -22.93
C TRP A 36 -8.43 -6.40 -22.56
N ALA A 37 -9.33 -6.59 -23.53
CA ALA A 37 -10.74 -6.92 -23.24
C ALA A 37 -10.91 -8.35 -22.68
N PRO A 38 -11.90 -8.60 -21.79
CA PRO A 38 -12.22 -9.94 -21.28
C PRO A 38 -12.51 -10.91 -22.43
N LEU A 39 -12.10 -12.17 -22.26
CA LEU A 39 -12.17 -13.20 -23.30
C LEU A 39 -13.62 -13.62 -23.59
N SER A 40 -14.31 -12.93 -24.50
CA SER A 40 -15.35 -13.56 -25.31
C SER A 40 -14.64 -14.47 -26.33
N ALA A 41 -14.51 -15.75 -25.98
CA ALA A 41 -13.67 -16.71 -26.69
C ALA A 41 -14.50 -17.89 -27.20
N GLU A 42 -14.36 -18.23 -28.49
CA GLU A 42 -14.80 -19.53 -29.00
C GLU A 42 -13.70 -20.56 -28.66
N TRP A 43 -14.08 -21.72 -28.12
CA TRP A 43 -13.15 -22.80 -27.82
C TRP A 43 -13.59 -24.14 -28.42
N VAL A 44 -12.60 -24.97 -28.78
CA VAL A 44 -12.81 -26.34 -29.25
C VAL A 44 -11.87 -27.26 -28.49
N ILE A 45 -12.41 -28.36 -27.95
CA ILE A 45 -11.62 -29.42 -27.32
C ILE A 45 -11.62 -30.64 -28.24
N ALA A 46 -10.43 -31.11 -28.61
CA ALA A 46 -10.26 -32.36 -29.34
C ALA A 46 -9.52 -33.38 -28.46
N GLN A 47 -10.10 -34.56 -28.26
CA GLN A 47 -9.47 -35.68 -27.55
C GLN A 47 -8.99 -36.76 -28.53
N ILE A 48 -7.73 -37.18 -28.42
CA ILE A 48 -7.16 -38.32 -29.14
C ILE A 48 -7.22 -39.54 -28.22
N LEU A 49 -8.04 -40.52 -28.58
CA LEU A 49 -8.04 -41.85 -27.96
C LEU A 49 -7.13 -42.75 -28.80
N GLY A 50 -6.32 -43.60 -28.16
CA GLY A 50 -5.13 -44.31 -28.69
C GLY A 50 -5.24 -45.12 -30.00
N HIS A 51 -6.37 -45.10 -30.71
CA HIS A 51 -6.58 -45.73 -32.03
C HIS A 51 -6.92 -44.74 -33.15
N GLY A 52 -6.56 -43.46 -33.01
CA GLY A 52 -6.81 -42.44 -34.05
C GLY A 52 -8.27 -41.95 -34.09
N ILE A 53 -9.04 -42.22 -33.05
CA ILE A 53 -10.40 -41.69 -32.88
C ILE A 53 -10.31 -40.32 -32.22
N TRP A 54 -10.89 -39.32 -32.87
CA TRP A 54 -10.96 -37.94 -32.42
C TRP A 54 -12.34 -37.64 -31.85
N ARG A 55 -12.43 -37.25 -30.58
CA ARG A 55 -13.68 -36.72 -29.99
C ARG A 55 -13.61 -35.20 -29.96
N ILE A 56 -14.51 -34.53 -30.70
CA ILE A 56 -14.61 -33.07 -30.71
C ILE A 56 -15.73 -32.66 -29.75
N LEU A 57 -15.39 -31.93 -28.69
CA LEU A 57 -16.34 -31.34 -27.75
C LEU A 57 -16.51 -29.86 -28.10
N ALA A 58 -17.72 -29.48 -28.49
CA ALA A 58 -18.12 -28.10 -28.75
C ALA A 58 -18.93 -27.54 -27.56
N PRO A 59 -18.88 -26.22 -27.29
CA PRO A 59 -19.55 -25.63 -26.14
C PRO A 59 -21.07 -25.85 -26.13
N SER A 60 -21.62 -26.08 -24.93
CA SER A 60 -23.02 -25.76 -24.59
C SER A 60 -23.08 -24.25 -24.33
N ALA A 61 -24.00 -23.54 -24.97
CA ALA A 61 -24.26 -22.14 -24.66
C ALA A 61 -25.31 -22.10 -23.53
N ASP A 62 -24.88 -21.85 -22.29
CA ASP A 62 -25.79 -21.49 -21.19
C ASP A 62 -25.78 -19.98 -20.90
N ASP A 63 -25.17 -19.18 -21.79
CA ASP A 63 -24.96 -17.75 -21.59
C ASP A 63 -25.89 -16.93 -22.48
N GLY A 64 -27.20 -17.20 -22.50
CA GLY A 64 -28.27 -16.29 -22.97
C GLY A 64 -28.14 -15.58 -24.33
N THR A 65 -27.15 -15.93 -25.16
CA THR A 65 -26.79 -15.24 -26.41
C THR A 65 -26.58 -16.31 -27.48
N LEU A 66 -27.53 -16.36 -28.43
CA LEU A 66 -27.57 -17.19 -29.64
C LEU A 66 -27.32 -18.69 -29.42
N ALA A 67 -28.38 -19.42 -29.06
CA ALA A 67 -28.39 -20.88 -29.07
C ALA A 67 -28.30 -21.41 -30.52
N LEU A 68 -27.13 -21.90 -30.93
CA LEU A 68 -26.97 -22.64 -32.19
C LEU A 68 -27.77 -23.95 -32.14
N SER A 69 -28.57 -24.18 -33.18
CA SER A 69 -29.32 -25.41 -33.38
C SER A 69 -28.40 -26.62 -33.52
N PHE A 70 -28.90 -27.82 -33.20
CA PHE A 70 -28.15 -29.07 -33.32
C PHE A 70 -27.54 -29.27 -34.73
N TRP A 71 -28.25 -28.84 -35.77
CA TRP A 71 -27.80 -28.93 -37.15
C TRP A 71 -26.68 -27.94 -37.49
N GLU A 72 -26.71 -26.73 -36.93
CA GLU A 72 -25.60 -25.76 -37.07
C GLU A 72 -24.33 -26.25 -36.38
N ARG A 73 -24.45 -26.97 -35.25
CA ARG A 73 -23.30 -27.61 -34.58
C ARG A 73 -22.67 -28.70 -35.45
N ILE A 74 -23.48 -29.51 -36.13
CA ILE A 74 -22.99 -30.53 -37.08
C ILE A 74 -22.32 -29.87 -38.29
N GLN A 75 -22.89 -28.80 -38.83
CA GLN A 75 -22.31 -28.00 -39.92
C GLN A 75 -20.94 -27.44 -39.54
N ARG A 76 -20.82 -26.84 -38.35
CA ARG A 76 -19.55 -26.28 -37.83
C ARG A 76 -18.46 -27.33 -37.62
N VAL A 77 -18.86 -28.53 -37.17
CA VAL A 77 -17.94 -29.68 -37.03
C VAL A 77 -17.46 -30.17 -38.39
N ARG A 78 -18.31 -30.11 -39.43
CA ARG A 78 -17.91 -30.43 -40.82
C ARG A 78 -16.97 -29.38 -41.40
N GLU A 79 -17.20 -28.09 -41.15
CA GLU A 79 -16.29 -27.01 -41.55
C GLU A 79 -14.91 -27.17 -40.87
N LEU A 80 -14.90 -27.47 -39.57
CA LEU A 80 -13.65 -27.78 -38.85
C LEU A 80 -12.95 -29.02 -39.41
N ARG A 81 -13.69 -30.06 -39.84
CA ARG A 81 -13.10 -31.26 -40.48
C ARG A 81 -12.37 -30.90 -41.79
N ALA A 82 -12.95 -30.00 -42.58
CA ALA A 82 -12.36 -29.52 -43.83
C ALA A 82 -11.11 -28.65 -43.55
N ILE A 83 -11.19 -27.74 -42.57
CA ILE A 83 -10.05 -26.87 -42.17
C ILE A 83 -8.88 -27.68 -41.60
N LEU A 84 -9.17 -28.77 -40.89
CA LEU A 84 -8.17 -29.60 -40.21
C LEU A 84 -7.62 -30.76 -41.07
N GLY A 85 -8.16 -30.99 -42.28
CA GLY A 85 -7.76 -32.09 -43.15
C GLY A 85 -8.09 -33.50 -42.60
N LEU A 86 -9.12 -33.61 -41.75
CA LEU A 86 -9.48 -34.83 -41.01
C LEU A 86 -10.48 -35.73 -41.77
N GLU A 87 -10.47 -35.72 -43.10
CA GLU A 87 -11.48 -36.45 -43.90
C GLU A 87 -11.36 -37.97 -43.81
N ARG A 88 -10.21 -38.51 -43.42
CA ARG A 88 -9.92 -39.97 -43.41
C ARG A 88 -10.34 -40.73 -42.13
N PHE A 89 -11.00 -40.11 -41.16
CA PHE A 89 -11.30 -40.73 -39.85
C PHE A 89 -12.81 -40.80 -39.57
N HIS A 90 -13.30 -41.94 -39.04
CA HIS A 90 -14.69 -42.39 -39.24
C HIS A 90 -15.67 -42.29 -38.04
N GLN A 91 -15.33 -41.72 -36.88
CA GLN A 91 -16.30 -41.57 -35.78
C GLN A 91 -16.18 -40.24 -35.02
N ILE A 92 -17.31 -39.55 -34.84
CA ILE A 92 -17.48 -38.36 -33.99
C ILE A 92 -18.66 -38.63 -33.06
N ASP A 93 -18.42 -38.52 -31.76
CA ASP A 93 -19.42 -38.69 -30.72
C ASP A 93 -19.78 -37.31 -30.13
N VAL A 94 -20.94 -36.76 -30.48
CA VAL A 94 -21.45 -35.49 -29.92
C VAL A 94 -22.22 -35.81 -28.64
N ALA A 95 -21.55 -35.79 -27.50
CA ALA A 95 -22.19 -36.07 -26.21
C ALA A 95 -23.04 -34.87 -25.74
N ARG A 96 -24.32 -35.09 -25.46
CA ARG A 96 -25.13 -34.22 -24.58
C ARG A 96 -24.62 -34.42 -23.14
N ARG A 97 -24.03 -33.39 -22.53
CA ARG A 97 -24.12 -33.25 -21.08
C ARG A 97 -25.38 -32.45 -20.79
N THR A 98 -26.40 -33.12 -20.27
CA THR A 98 -27.57 -32.46 -19.69
C THR A 98 -27.15 -31.77 -18.40
N ALA A 99 -27.50 -30.49 -18.29
CA ALA A 99 -27.21 -29.62 -17.17
C ALA A 99 -28.09 -29.94 -15.96
N GLU A 100 -27.81 -31.04 -15.26
CA GLU A 100 -28.30 -31.29 -13.90
C GLU A 100 -27.08 -31.52 -13.00
N GLY A 101 -26.63 -30.44 -12.34
CA GLY A 101 -25.52 -30.43 -11.41
C GLY A 101 -24.47 -29.36 -11.75
N GLU A 102 -24.42 -28.32 -10.91
CA GLU A 102 -23.42 -27.25 -10.86
C GLU A 102 -23.58 -26.09 -11.89
N ASN A 103 -24.23 -25.01 -11.41
CA ASN A 103 -24.15 -23.65 -11.96
C ASN A 103 -22.73 -23.07 -11.82
N GLY A 104 -21.76 -23.64 -12.54
CA GLY A 104 -20.32 -23.42 -12.30
C GLY A 104 -19.58 -22.49 -13.26
N TRP A 105 -20.21 -21.92 -14.30
CA TRP A 105 -19.43 -21.28 -15.38
C TRP A 105 -19.85 -19.87 -15.82
N GLY A 106 -20.77 -19.22 -15.11
CA GLY A 106 -21.18 -17.83 -15.40
C GLY A 106 -20.58 -16.74 -14.49
N LYS A 107 -19.86 -17.11 -13.43
CA LYS A 107 -19.17 -16.19 -12.52
C LYS A 107 -17.95 -16.89 -11.97
N THR A 108 -16.74 -16.62 -12.49
CA THR A 108 -15.47 -16.83 -11.75
C THR A 108 -14.25 -16.52 -12.63
N THR A 109 -13.71 -15.30 -12.50
CA THR A 109 -12.40 -14.94 -13.06
C THR A 109 -11.24 -15.09 -12.07
N GLY A 110 -11.43 -15.78 -10.93
CA GLY A 110 -10.43 -15.93 -9.86
C GLY A 110 -10.15 -17.34 -9.31
N THR A 111 -10.96 -18.36 -9.60
CA THR A 111 -10.91 -19.67 -8.90
C THR A 111 -10.05 -20.75 -9.54
N HIS A 112 -9.81 -20.73 -10.86
CA HIS A 112 -9.12 -21.84 -11.53
C HIS A 112 -7.67 -22.07 -11.09
N HIS A 113 -6.92 -21.01 -10.74
CA HIS A 113 -5.54 -21.19 -10.24
C HIS A 113 -5.48 -21.78 -8.83
N MET A 114 -6.48 -21.47 -7.99
CA MET A 114 -6.55 -21.98 -6.63
C MET A 114 -6.98 -23.46 -6.58
N GLN A 115 -7.66 -23.97 -7.61
CA GLN A 115 -8.03 -25.40 -7.67
C GLN A 115 -6.84 -26.33 -7.93
N HIS A 116 -5.78 -25.85 -8.59
CA HIS A 116 -4.58 -26.65 -8.90
C HIS A 116 -3.48 -26.57 -7.83
N LEU A 117 -3.45 -25.50 -7.03
CA LEU A 117 -2.47 -25.32 -5.96
C LEU A 117 -2.47 -26.49 -4.94
N PRO A 118 -3.63 -27.00 -4.49
CA PRO A 118 -3.67 -28.05 -3.48
C PRO A 118 -2.97 -29.34 -3.89
N GLY A 119 -3.10 -29.75 -5.15
CA GLY A 119 -2.46 -30.97 -5.66
C GLY A 119 -0.95 -30.85 -5.89
N LEU A 120 -0.39 -29.65 -5.79
CA LEU A 120 1.05 -29.39 -5.92
C LEU A 120 1.76 -29.24 -4.57
N VAL A 121 1.00 -29.02 -3.49
CA VAL A 121 1.52 -28.55 -2.18
C VAL A 121 1.15 -29.49 -1.04
N PHE A 122 -0.01 -30.14 -1.11
CA PHE A 122 -0.54 -31.02 -0.07
C PHE A 122 -0.69 -32.46 -0.58
N ARG A 123 -0.83 -33.40 0.36
CA ARG A 123 -1.05 -34.83 0.07
C ARG A 123 -2.14 -35.37 0.98
N GLY A 124 -2.93 -36.32 0.49
CA GLY A 124 -3.94 -37.03 1.30
C GLY A 124 -4.97 -36.08 1.92
N GLU A 125 -5.25 -36.24 3.21
CA GLU A 125 -6.24 -35.45 3.95
C GLU A 125 -5.95 -33.93 3.91
N ASP A 126 -4.68 -33.53 3.96
CA ASP A 126 -4.29 -32.10 3.91
C ASP A 126 -4.71 -31.44 2.59
N GLN A 127 -4.77 -32.21 1.50
CA GLN A 127 -5.23 -31.72 0.20
C GLN A 127 -6.73 -31.41 0.22
N GLU A 128 -7.52 -32.25 0.89
CA GLU A 128 -8.96 -32.05 1.04
C GLU A 128 -9.26 -30.87 1.98
N LEU A 129 -8.50 -30.73 3.09
CA LEU A 129 -8.58 -29.57 3.97
C LEU A 129 -8.28 -28.26 3.23
N ALA A 130 -7.20 -28.23 2.44
CA ALA A 130 -6.85 -27.06 1.65
C ALA A 130 -7.91 -26.72 0.58
N ARG A 131 -8.46 -27.73 -0.11
CA ARG A 131 -9.56 -27.55 -1.07
C ARG A 131 -10.81 -27.01 -0.41
N ALA A 132 -11.19 -27.55 0.75
CA ALA A 132 -12.36 -27.11 1.51
C ALA A 132 -12.21 -25.67 1.98
N ALA A 133 -11.04 -25.29 2.48
CA ALA A 133 -10.73 -23.91 2.86
C ALA A 133 -10.85 -22.95 1.67
N LEU A 134 -10.25 -23.28 0.52
CA LEU A 134 -10.32 -22.44 -0.68
C LEU A 134 -11.73 -22.29 -1.22
N LYS A 135 -12.51 -23.38 -1.20
CA LYS A 135 -13.92 -23.36 -1.59
C LYS A 135 -14.72 -22.43 -0.66
N ARG A 136 -14.46 -22.50 0.65
CA ARG A 136 -15.08 -21.64 1.66
C ARG A 136 -14.76 -20.16 1.44
N SER A 137 -13.49 -19.78 1.31
CA SER A 137 -13.11 -18.38 1.08
C SER A 137 -13.70 -17.86 -0.24
N ALA A 138 -13.75 -18.70 -1.28
CA ALA A 138 -14.40 -18.34 -2.54
C ALA A 138 -15.93 -18.17 -2.41
N GLN A 139 -16.59 -18.98 -1.59
CA GLN A 139 -18.04 -18.88 -1.33
C GLN A 139 -18.40 -17.64 -0.51
N ILE A 140 -17.69 -17.40 0.60
CA ILE A 140 -17.86 -16.20 1.43
C ILE A 140 -17.74 -14.94 0.56
N PHE A 141 -16.75 -14.93 -0.31
CA PHE A 141 -16.51 -13.79 -1.16
C PHE A 141 -17.56 -13.66 -2.29
N ALA A 142 -17.99 -14.78 -2.89
CA ALA A 142 -18.97 -14.77 -3.97
C ALA A 142 -20.39 -14.41 -3.50
N ASP A 143 -20.66 -14.46 -2.19
CA ASP A 143 -21.93 -14.05 -1.58
C ASP A 143 -21.80 -12.70 -0.86
N PRO A 144 -22.26 -11.58 -1.46
CA PRO A 144 -22.22 -10.26 -0.84
C PRO A 144 -22.92 -10.19 0.52
N ARG A 145 -23.94 -11.03 0.78
CA ARG A 145 -24.66 -11.03 2.06
C ARG A 145 -23.81 -11.63 3.16
N GLU A 146 -23.07 -12.68 2.86
CA GLU A 146 -22.19 -13.34 3.83
C GLU A 146 -20.95 -12.50 4.12
N ALA A 147 -20.32 -11.93 3.08
CA ALA A 147 -19.25 -10.95 3.25
C ALA A 147 -19.69 -9.75 4.12
N LEU A 148 -20.91 -9.27 3.91
CA LEU A 148 -21.50 -8.20 4.72
C LEU A 148 -21.78 -8.64 6.17
N ARG A 149 -22.32 -9.85 6.40
CA ARG A 149 -22.55 -10.39 7.74
C ARG A 149 -21.25 -10.42 8.54
N LEU A 150 -20.18 -10.97 7.95
CA LEU A 150 -18.85 -11.01 8.57
C LEU A 150 -18.29 -9.61 8.83
N HIS A 151 -18.53 -8.65 7.92
CA HIS A 151 -18.15 -7.25 8.16
C HIS A 151 -18.87 -6.66 9.37
N GLN A 152 -20.19 -6.86 9.49
CA GLN A 152 -20.96 -6.35 10.61
C GLN A 152 -20.60 -7.02 11.94
N GLU A 153 -20.28 -8.32 11.90
CA GLU A 153 -19.79 -9.07 13.06
C GLU A 153 -18.42 -8.59 13.50
N TRP A 154 -17.50 -8.34 12.56
CA TRP A 154 -16.18 -7.80 12.87
C TRP A 154 -16.24 -6.49 13.67
N GLU A 155 -17.14 -5.58 13.31
CA GLU A 155 -17.30 -4.30 14.02
C GLU A 155 -18.01 -4.42 15.39
N ARG A 156 -18.58 -5.59 15.70
CA ARG A 156 -19.35 -5.82 16.92
C ARG A 156 -18.62 -6.74 17.90
N ILE A 157 -17.78 -7.64 17.39
CA ILE A 157 -17.06 -8.61 18.19
C ILE A 157 -15.80 -7.95 18.76
N PRO A 158 -15.61 -7.97 20.09
CA PRO A 158 -14.40 -7.44 20.71
C PRO A 158 -13.14 -8.16 20.20
N ILE A 159 -12.02 -7.45 20.16
CA ILE A 159 -10.74 -8.06 19.83
C ILE A 159 -10.29 -8.95 20.98
N VAL A 160 -9.96 -10.21 20.66
CA VAL A 160 -9.52 -11.23 21.63
C VAL A 160 -8.15 -11.81 21.30
N LYS A 161 -7.63 -11.64 20.07
CA LYS A 161 -6.31 -12.11 19.66
C LYS A 161 -5.58 -11.13 18.76
N ASP A 162 -4.26 -11.10 18.87
CA ASP A 162 -3.34 -10.36 18.02
C ASP A 162 -2.51 -11.28 17.12
N LEU A 163 -2.65 -11.09 15.81
CA LEU A 163 -1.75 -11.64 14.80
C LEU A 163 -0.83 -10.54 14.29
N VAL A 164 0.49 -10.71 14.43
CA VAL A 164 1.48 -9.80 13.86
C VAL A 164 2.24 -10.46 12.71
N LEU A 165 2.18 -9.82 11.55
CA LEU A 165 2.91 -10.16 10.34
C LEU A 165 4.11 -9.22 10.22
N VAL A 166 5.33 -9.76 10.28
CA VAL A 166 6.57 -9.00 10.12
C VAL A 166 7.11 -9.16 8.70
N GLY A 167 7.12 -8.07 7.94
CA GLY A 167 7.58 -8.00 6.55
C GLY A 167 6.49 -8.32 5.53
N GLY A 168 6.44 -7.57 4.43
CA GLY A 168 5.45 -7.75 3.37
C GLY A 168 5.86 -8.72 2.25
N GLY A 169 6.67 -9.74 2.50
CA GLY A 169 7.12 -10.64 1.44
C GLY A 169 5.99 -11.44 0.77
N HIS A 170 6.30 -12.12 -0.34
CA HIS A 170 5.32 -12.85 -1.18
C HIS A 170 4.36 -13.78 -0.42
N SER A 171 4.84 -14.52 0.59
CA SER A 171 3.96 -15.38 1.39
C SER A 171 2.95 -14.60 2.23
N HIS A 172 3.31 -13.43 2.76
CA HIS A 172 2.41 -12.57 3.54
C HIS A 172 1.45 -11.82 2.62
N VAL A 173 1.88 -11.39 1.44
CA VAL A 173 0.98 -10.86 0.40
C VAL A 173 -0.16 -11.86 0.12
N HIS A 174 0.16 -13.15 0.08
CA HIS A 174 -0.88 -14.18 -0.01
C HIS A 174 -1.77 -14.26 1.23
N VAL A 175 -1.20 -14.25 2.44
CA VAL A 175 -1.96 -14.24 3.70
C VAL A 175 -2.91 -13.04 3.79
N LEU A 176 -2.46 -11.84 3.43
CA LEU A 176 -3.27 -10.62 3.42
C LEU A 176 -4.45 -10.75 2.44
N ARG A 177 -4.19 -11.26 1.23
CA ARG A 177 -5.26 -11.53 0.27
C ARG A 177 -6.29 -12.50 0.84
N MET A 178 -5.86 -13.58 1.48
CA MET A 178 -6.76 -14.56 2.07
C MET A 178 -7.55 -13.98 3.26
N LEU A 179 -6.93 -13.15 4.10
CA LEU A 179 -7.61 -12.42 5.18
C LEU A 179 -8.70 -11.47 4.65
N GLY A 180 -8.44 -10.77 3.54
CA GLY A 180 -9.46 -9.94 2.90
C GLY A 180 -10.58 -10.75 2.24
N MET A 181 -10.30 -12.00 1.85
CA MET A 181 -11.32 -12.91 1.33
C MET A 181 -12.14 -13.62 2.42
N GLU A 182 -11.51 -13.89 3.56
CA GLU A 182 -12.09 -14.59 4.71
C GLU A 182 -11.62 -13.91 6.01
N PRO A 183 -12.27 -12.81 6.41
CA PRO A 183 -11.97 -12.14 7.68
C PRO A 183 -12.24 -13.07 8.87
N LEU A 184 -11.45 -12.93 9.93
CA LEU A 184 -11.57 -13.65 11.20
C LEU A 184 -12.00 -12.72 12.35
N PRO A 185 -13.32 -12.52 12.59
CA PRO A 185 -13.80 -11.65 13.66
C PRO A 185 -13.17 -11.98 15.02
N GLY A 186 -12.83 -10.94 15.79
CA GLY A 186 -12.13 -11.06 17.07
C GLY A 186 -10.61 -11.15 16.97
N VAL A 187 -10.03 -11.17 15.77
CA VAL A 187 -8.57 -11.14 15.57
C VAL A 187 -8.13 -9.78 15.04
N ARG A 188 -7.32 -9.04 15.79
CA ARG A 188 -6.64 -7.85 15.28
C ARG A 188 -5.38 -8.29 14.54
N VAL A 189 -5.26 -7.90 13.28
CA VAL A 189 -4.11 -8.23 12.43
C VAL A 189 -3.29 -6.99 12.19
N THR A 190 -1.98 -7.08 12.44
CA THR A 190 -1.01 -6.01 12.24
C THR A 190 0.09 -6.45 11.28
N LEU A 191 0.32 -5.69 10.21
CA LEU A 191 1.47 -5.83 9.32
C LEU A 191 2.51 -4.76 9.69
N VAL A 192 3.66 -5.20 10.17
CA VAL A 192 4.83 -4.35 10.40
C VAL A 192 5.78 -4.50 9.22
N THR A 193 6.06 -3.42 8.50
CA THR A 193 6.98 -3.46 7.37
C THR A 193 7.71 -2.15 7.16
N ARG A 194 8.98 -2.25 6.74
CA ARG A 194 9.80 -1.12 6.34
C ARG A 194 9.40 -0.57 4.97
N ASP A 195 8.92 -1.42 4.07
CA ASP A 195 8.70 -1.07 2.67
C ASP A 195 7.20 -1.12 2.36
N VAL A 196 6.56 0.03 2.10
CA VAL A 196 5.13 0.07 1.69
C VAL A 196 4.88 -0.43 0.27
N GLU A 197 5.91 -0.35 -0.60
CA GLU A 197 5.92 -0.93 -1.94
C GLU A 197 6.98 -2.04 -1.97
N THR A 198 6.57 -3.31 -2.10
CA THR A 198 7.51 -4.43 -2.15
C THR A 198 7.71 -4.92 -3.58
N PRO A 199 8.95 -5.05 -4.07
CA PRO A 199 9.21 -5.45 -5.46
C PRO A 199 8.84 -6.91 -5.72
N TYR A 200 8.15 -7.16 -6.84
CA TYR A 200 7.94 -8.50 -7.37
C TYR A 200 9.17 -8.94 -8.17
N SER A 201 10.02 -9.76 -7.55
CA SER A 201 11.33 -10.14 -8.08
C SER A 201 11.26 -10.85 -9.44
N GLY A 202 10.16 -11.52 -9.76
CA GLY A 202 9.95 -12.17 -11.06
C GLY A 202 9.90 -11.19 -12.24
N MET A 203 9.44 -9.96 -12.01
CA MET A 203 9.34 -8.91 -13.04
C MET A 203 10.56 -7.99 -13.09
N LEU A 204 11.43 -8.03 -12.06
CA LEU A 204 12.57 -7.14 -11.95
C LEU A 204 13.49 -7.16 -13.20
N PRO A 205 13.91 -8.31 -13.75
CA PRO A 205 14.81 -8.28 -14.91
C PRO A 205 14.19 -7.57 -16.13
N ALA A 206 12.88 -7.70 -16.33
CA ALA A 206 12.18 -7.04 -17.42
C ALA A 206 11.98 -5.54 -17.16
N HIS A 207 11.84 -5.11 -15.91
CA HIS A 207 11.92 -3.70 -15.53
C HIS A 207 13.29 -3.10 -15.90
N ILE A 208 14.38 -3.81 -15.61
CA ILE A 208 15.75 -3.41 -15.97
C ILE A 208 15.94 -3.28 -17.48
N ALA A 209 15.32 -4.16 -18.27
CA ALA A 209 15.29 -4.06 -19.74
C ALA A 209 14.48 -2.85 -20.26
N GLY A 210 13.66 -2.20 -19.41
CA GLY A 210 12.73 -1.14 -19.78
C GLY A 210 11.37 -1.63 -20.28
N THR A 211 11.04 -2.91 -20.10
CA THR A 211 9.75 -3.48 -20.52
C THR A 211 8.60 -3.15 -19.57
N TYR A 212 8.90 -3.01 -18.28
CA TYR A 212 7.92 -2.66 -17.25
C TYR A 212 8.32 -1.37 -16.54
N THR A 213 7.33 -0.61 -16.13
CA THR A 213 7.51 0.52 -15.22
C THR A 213 7.77 0.04 -13.79
N ARG A 214 8.29 0.94 -12.94
CA ARG A 214 8.47 0.66 -11.50
C ARG A 214 7.14 0.24 -10.85
N THR A 215 6.06 0.97 -11.14
CA THR A 215 4.72 0.70 -10.57
C THR A 215 4.18 -0.67 -10.98
N GLU A 216 4.38 -1.12 -12.23
CA GLU A 216 3.94 -2.46 -12.66
C GLU A 216 4.67 -3.61 -11.94
N CYS A 217 5.85 -3.34 -11.37
CA CYS A 217 6.70 -4.37 -10.74
C CYS A 217 6.67 -4.34 -9.21
N HIS A 218 5.92 -3.43 -8.59
CA HIS A 218 5.86 -3.31 -7.14
C HIS A 218 4.45 -3.60 -6.63
N LEU A 219 4.40 -4.37 -5.55
CA LEU A 219 3.17 -4.64 -4.83
C LEU A 219 2.95 -3.53 -3.80
N ASP A 220 1.82 -2.85 -3.89
CA ASP A 220 1.40 -1.86 -2.90
C ASP A 220 0.75 -2.53 -1.69
N LEU A 221 1.48 -2.60 -0.58
CA LEU A 221 0.99 -3.24 0.64
C LEU A 221 -0.09 -2.42 1.34
N ASN A 222 -0.17 -1.10 1.10
CA ASN A 222 -1.22 -0.27 1.68
C ASN A 222 -2.57 -0.66 1.08
N VAL A 223 -2.67 -0.76 -0.25
CA VAL A 223 -3.89 -1.19 -0.95
C VAL A 223 -4.35 -2.56 -0.43
N LEU A 224 -3.42 -3.51 -0.33
CA LEU A 224 -3.74 -4.85 0.13
C LEU A 224 -4.10 -4.91 1.62
N ALA A 225 -3.43 -4.13 2.48
CA ALA A 225 -3.77 -4.02 3.90
C ALA A 225 -5.14 -3.39 4.09
N ARG A 226 -5.53 -2.40 3.27
CA ARG A 226 -6.87 -1.80 3.29
C ARG A 226 -7.94 -2.79 2.87
N PHE A 227 -7.71 -3.54 1.79
CA PHE A 227 -8.59 -4.64 1.38
C PHE A 227 -8.75 -5.68 2.48
N ALA A 228 -7.64 -6.06 3.14
CA ALA A 228 -7.61 -7.07 4.20
C ALA A 228 -8.00 -6.54 5.59
N ARG A 229 -8.22 -5.23 5.74
CA ARG A 229 -8.49 -4.55 7.02
C ARG A 229 -7.42 -4.78 8.08
N VAL A 230 -6.18 -4.81 7.62
CA VAL A 230 -4.99 -5.02 8.45
C VAL A 230 -4.40 -3.68 8.88
N ARG A 231 -4.02 -3.57 10.15
CA ARG A 231 -3.26 -2.43 10.67
C ARG A 231 -1.87 -2.43 10.01
N LEU A 232 -1.59 -1.45 9.15
CA LEU A 232 -0.26 -1.27 8.57
C LEU A 232 0.59 -0.34 9.46
N ILE A 233 1.68 -0.87 9.99
CA ILE A 233 2.72 -0.12 10.70
C ILE A 233 3.94 -0.02 9.78
N HIS A 234 4.23 1.20 9.33
CA HIS A 234 5.38 1.50 8.49
C HIS A 234 6.61 1.77 9.38
N ALA A 235 7.32 0.71 9.76
CA ALA A 235 8.47 0.74 10.65
C ALA A 235 9.43 -0.45 10.42
N THR A 236 10.69 -0.27 10.80
CA THR A 236 11.70 -1.32 10.81
C THR A 236 11.64 -2.11 12.12
N VAL A 237 11.71 -3.45 12.04
CA VAL A 237 11.89 -4.31 13.22
C VAL A 237 13.39 -4.44 13.54
N GLU A 238 13.75 -4.18 14.79
CA GLU A 238 15.13 -4.27 15.28
C GLU A 238 15.38 -5.53 16.09
N SER A 239 14.41 -6.01 16.87
CA SER A 239 14.54 -7.24 17.63
C SER A 239 13.18 -7.82 18.02
N ILE A 240 13.18 -9.09 18.43
CA ILE A 240 12.00 -9.80 18.91
C ILE A 240 12.35 -10.45 20.24
N ASP A 241 11.60 -10.13 21.29
CA ASP A 241 11.65 -10.77 22.60
C ASP A 241 10.54 -11.82 22.66
N LEU A 242 10.91 -13.09 22.49
CA LEU A 242 9.98 -14.21 22.50
C LEU A 242 9.34 -14.46 23.87
N HIS A 243 10.04 -14.10 24.96
CA HIS A 243 9.55 -14.32 26.32
C HIS A 243 8.44 -13.32 26.65
N LYS A 244 8.63 -12.04 26.30
CA LYS A 244 7.62 -11.01 26.47
C LYS A 244 6.59 -10.96 25.34
N LYS A 245 6.82 -11.72 24.27
CA LYS A 245 6.02 -11.68 23.03
C LYS A 245 5.96 -10.27 22.43
N HIS A 246 7.11 -9.61 22.42
CA HIS A 246 7.25 -8.20 22.05
C HIS A 246 8.14 -8.07 20.81
N ILE A 247 7.71 -7.23 19.87
CA ILE A 247 8.48 -6.86 18.68
C ILE A 247 8.95 -5.42 18.85
N HIS A 248 10.26 -5.24 18.93
CA HIS A 248 10.86 -3.93 19.06
C HIS A 248 11.06 -3.30 17.69
N LEU A 249 10.58 -2.07 17.57
CA LEU A 249 10.65 -1.26 16.36
C LEU A 249 11.73 -0.21 16.51
N GLU A 250 12.23 0.28 15.38
CA GLU A 250 13.20 1.37 15.34
C GLU A 250 12.66 2.66 16.00
N GLY A 251 13.53 3.31 16.78
CA GLY A 251 13.23 4.54 17.51
C GLY A 251 12.54 4.33 18.87
N ASP A 252 11.97 5.40 19.43
CA ASP A 252 11.44 5.41 20.81
C ASP A 252 9.99 4.87 20.93
N ARG A 253 9.54 4.08 19.96
CA ARG A 253 8.18 3.52 19.97
C ARG A 253 8.11 2.31 20.91
N PRO A 254 7.07 2.18 21.77
CA PRO A 254 6.89 0.98 22.57
C PRO A 254 6.78 -0.28 21.69
N PRO A 255 7.28 -1.44 22.17
CA PRO A 255 7.21 -2.68 21.40
C PRO A 255 5.76 -3.07 21.09
N ILE A 256 5.57 -3.85 20.03
CA ILE A 256 4.26 -4.40 19.64
C ILE A 256 4.10 -5.78 20.24
N ALA A 257 3.07 -5.98 21.05
CA ALA A 257 2.68 -7.28 21.57
C ALA A 257 2.06 -8.19 20.48
N TYR A 258 2.19 -9.51 20.63
CA TYR A 258 1.55 -10.49 19.75
C TYR A 258 1.08 -11.74 20.50
N ASP A 259 0.00 -12.36 20.00
CA ASP A 259 -0.36 -13.74 20.39
C ASP A 259 0.17 -14.76 19.39
N ILE A 260 0.15 -14.39 18.10
CA ILE A 260 0.72 -15.16 16.99
C ILE A 260 1.61 -14.25 16.16
N LEU A 261 2.79 -14.76 15.81
CA LEU A 261 3.76 -14.06 14.99
C LEU A 261 4.02 -14.82 13.69
N SER A 262 4.14 -14.10 12.58
CA SER A 262 4.64 -14.65 11.32
C SER A 262 5.71 -13.73 10.72
N ILE A 263 6.84 -14.29 10.30
CA ILE A 263 8.02 -13.55 9.81
C ILE A 263 8.25 -13.83 8.32
N ASN A 264 8.28 -12.79 7.49
CA ASN A 264 8.53 -12.86 6.06
C ASN A 264 9.17 -11.57 5.54
N ILE A 265 10.41 -11.37 5.97
CA ILE A 265 11.24 -10.17 5.76
C ILE A 265 12.20 -10.30 4.56
N GLY A 266 12.06 -11.34 3.75
CA GLY A 266 12.97 -11.60 2.64
C GLY A 266 14.40 -11.93 3.09
N SER A 267 15.41 -11.49 2.33
CA SER A 267 16.83 -11.67 2.66
C SER A 267 17.59 -10.35 2.49
N ALA A 268 18.61 -10.16 3.31
CA ALA A 268 19.52 -9.03 3.33
C ALA A 268 20.71 -9.24 2.36
N PRO A 269 21.49 -8.19 2.03
CA PRO A 269 22.71 -8.34 1.26
C PRO A 269 23.75 -9.09 2.09
N LYS A 270 24.35 -10.13 1.53
CA LYS A 270 25.60 -10.66 2.04
C LYS A 270 26.76 -9.89 1.39
N VAL A 271 26.95 -8.65 1.80
CA VAL A 271 28.10 -7.82 1.39
C VAL A 271 28.89 -7.48 2.65
N GLN A 272 30.06 -8.09 2.82
CA GLN A 272 30.95 -7.84 3.96
C GLN A 272 31.78 -6.55 3.78
N MET A 273 31.33 -5.61 2.94
CA MET A 273 32.15 -4.51 2.38
C MET A 273 31.32 -3.23 2.30
N ASP A 274 31.96 -2.06 2.33
CA ASP A 274 31.29 -0.76 2.21
C ASP A 274 30.90 -0.48 0.76
N ALA A 275 29.77 -1.08 0.33
CA ALA A 275 29.26 -1.01 -1.03
C ALA A 275 29.08 0.43 -1.57
N SER A 276 28.88 1.40 -0.66
CA SER A 276 28.65 2.81 -1.00
C SER A 276 29.91 3.52 -1.50
N LYS A 277 31.10 3.07 -1.09
CA LYS A 277 32.39 3.68 -1.46
C LYS A 277 33.05 3.04 -2.69
N GLU A 278 32.52 1.92 -3.17
CA GLU A 278 33.22 1.04 -4.13
C GLU A 278 32.50 0.90 -5.49
N ASN A 279 31.50 1.72 -5.81
CA ASN A 279 30.62 1.56 -7.00
C ASN A 279 30.00 0.16 -7.10
N ILE A 280 29.68 -0.46 -5.96
CA ILE A 280 29.03 -1.77 -5.89
C ILE A 280 27.55 -1.57 -5.57
N THR A 281 26.68 -2.00 -6.47
CA THR A 281 25.23 -1.96 -6.30
C THR A 281 24.73 -3.35 -5.92
N PRO A 282 24.35 -3.60 -4.65
CA PRO A 282 23.74 -4.86 -4.26
C PRO A 282 22.32 -4.97 -4.82
N VAL A 283 21.99 -6.15 -5.32
CA VAL A 283 20.64 -6.50 -5.80
C VAL A 283 19.72 -6.84 -4.64
N LYS A 284 20.25 -7.39 -3.54
CA LYS A 284 19.51 -7.67 -2.31
C LYS A 284 19.90 -6.66 -1.22
N PRO A 285 18.97 -6.19 -0.37
CA PRO A 285 17.55 -6.46 -0.47
C PRO A 285 17.01 -5.75 -1.74
N ILE A 286 15.95 -6.30 -2.34
CA ILE A 286 15.55 -5.92 -3.70
C ILE A 286 14.99 -4.49 -3.75
N ASP A 287 14.47 -4.03 -2.62
CA ASP A 287 14.14 -2.63 -2.40
C ASP A 287 15.32 -1.70 -2.71
N GLY A 288 14.98 -0.60 -3.37
CA GLY A 288 15.94 0.41 -3.82
C GLY A 288 16.84 0.00 -4.99
N PHE A 289 16.91 -1.27 -5.41
CA PHE A 289 17.74 -1.66 -6.55
C PHE A 289 17.29 -0.96 -7.84
N GLY A 290 15.98 -0.84 -8.07
CA GLY A 290 15.44 -0.08 -9.19
C GLY A 290 15.89 1.40 -9.19
N ALA A 291 15.87 2.06 -8.03
CA ALA A 291 16.34 3.44 -7.91
C ALA A 291 17.86 3.57 -8.15
N ARG A 292 18.65 2.62 -7.62
CA ARG A 292 20.11 2.55 -7.88
C ARG A 292 20.41 2.29 -9.37
N TRP A 293 19.56 1.51 -10.04
CA TRP A 293 19.63 1.29 -11.46
C TRP A 293 19.26 2.53 -12.27
N ASP A 294 18.19 3.25 -11.89
CA ASP A 294 17.80 4.51 -12.52
C ASP A 294 18.89 5.59 -12.36
N ASP A 295 19.55 5.66 -11.20
CA ASP A 295 20.72 6.51 -10.98
C ASP A 295 21.87 6.15 -11.93
N LEU A 296 22.21 4.86 -12.04
CA LEU A 296 23.21 4.38 -13.00
C LEU A 296 22.83 4.77 -14.43
N LEU A 297 21.57 4.55 -14.83
CA LEU A 297 21.07 4.94 -16.15
C LEU A 297 21.16 6.45 -16.40
N SER A 298 20.95 7.29 -15.38
CA SER A 298 21.07 8.75 -15.50
C SER A 298 22.51 9.20 -15.80
N ARG A 299 23.51 8.41 -15.38
CA ARG A 299 24.93 8.64 -15.65
C ARG A 299 25.35 8.20 -17.05
N VAL A 300 24.65 7.22 -17.66
CA VAL A 300 25.01 6.65 -18.98
C VAL A 300 25.25 7.69 -20.07
N PRO A 301 24.39 8.73 -20.27
CA PRO A 301 24.61 9.73 -21.31
C PRO A 301 25.91 10.55 -21.14
N SER A 302 26.44 10.62 -19.92
CA SER A 302 27.67 11.35 -19.61
C SER A 302 28.94 10.52 -19.80
N TRP A 303 28.82 9.21 -20.05
CA TRP A 303 29.96 8.31 -20.13
C TRP A 303 30.80 8.56 -21.39
N GLN A 304 32.10 8.75 -21.18
CA GLN A 304 33.11 8.87 -22.24
C GLN A 304 33.88 7.55 -22.35
N GLY A 305 33.92 6.96 -23.54
CA GLY A 305 34.63 5.70 -23.80
C GLY A 305 33.87 4.44 -23.35
N VAL A 306 34.58 3.31 -23.32
CA VAL A 306 34.01 2.00 -22.96
C VAL A 306 34.08 1.81 -21.44
N ARG A 307 32.92 1.63 -20.79
CA ARG A 307 32.80 1.27 -19.38
C ARG A 307 32.68 -0.24 -19.19
N ARG A 308 33.15 -0.74 -18.04
CA ARG A 308 33.10 -2.15 -17.63
C ARG A 308 32.06 -2.31 -16.51
N LEU A 309 30.89 -2.82 -16.87
CA LEU A 309 29.87 -3.22 -15.90
C LEU A 309 30.06 -4.69 -15.54
N LEU A 310 30.28 -4.99 -14.26
CA LEU A 310 30.49 -6.36 -13.77
C LEU A 310 29.24 -6.86 -13.06
N VAL A 311 28.75 -8.05 -13.40
CA VAL A 311 27.68 -8.73 -12.63
C VAL A 311 28.25 -9.93 -11.90
N VAL A 312 28.21 -9.90 -10.57
CA VAL A 312 28.66 -10.98 -9.69
C VAL A 312 27.46 -11.80 -9.25
N GLY A 313 27.36 -13.06 -9.68
CA GLY A 313 26.29 -13.95 -9.21
C GLY A 313 25.97 -15.14 -10.10
N GLY A 314 26.20 -16.34 -9.56
CA GLY A 314 25.88 -17.70 -10.03
C GLY A 314 24.50 -18.01 -10.59
N GLY A 315 23.51 -17.20 -10.20
CA GLY A 315 22.12 -17.63 -10.16
C GLY A 315 21.31 -17.20 -11.38
N ALA A 316 20.07 -17.67 -11.43
CA ALA A 316 19.03 -17.15 -12.33
C ALA A 316 19.04 -15.61 -12.38
N GLY A 317 18.99 -14.94 -11.21
CA GLY A 317 18.94 -13.48 -11.14
C GLY A 317 20.17 -12.80 -11.72
N GLY A 318 21.37 -13.33 -11.46
CA GLY A 318 22.61 -12.79 -12.02
C GLY A 318 22.63 -12.90 -13.55
N PHE A 319 22.20 -14.04 -14.08
CA PHE A 319 22.04 -14.27 -15.52
C PHE A 319 20.99 -13.35 -16.15
N GLU A 320 19.80 -13.22 -15.55
CA GLU A 320 18.72 -12.41 -16.13
C GLU A 320 19.11 -10.92 -16.13
N LEU A 321 19.67 -10.41 -15.03
CA LEU A 321 20.15 -9.02 -14.93
C LEU A 321 21.24 -8.76 -15.97
N ALA A 322 22.20 -9.67 -16.09
CA ALA A 322 23.23 -9.64 -17.12
C ALA A 322 22.66 -9.44 -18.54
N ALA A 323 21.72 -10.29 -18.92
CA ALA A 323 21.12 -10.26 -20.25
C ALA A 323 20.27 -8.99 -20.45
N THR A 324 19.48 -8.59 -19.45
CA THR A 324 18.56 -7.45 -19.57
C THR A 324 19.25 -6.10 -19.49
N MET A 325 20.31 -5.98 -18.69
CA MET A 325 21.17 -4.78 -18.67
C MET A 325 21.85 -4.57 -20.02
N ARG A 326 22.40 -5.64 -20.63
CA ARG A 326 23.00 -5.55 -21.96
C ARG A 326 21.97 -5.16 -23.03
N ALA A 327 20.74 -5.67 -22.94
CA ALA A 327 19.65 -5.25 -23.83
C ALA A 327 19.31 -3.76 -23.68
N ARG A 328 19.45 -3.20 -22.46
CA ARG A 328 19.20 -1.77 -22.18
C ARG A 328 20.38 -0.87 -22.56
N LEU A 329 21.60 -1.33 -22.40
CA LEU A 329 22.86 -0.58 -22.59
C LEU A 329 23.54 -1.00 -23.92
N VAL A 330 23.09 -0.45 -25.05
CA VAL A 330 23.41 -0.92 -26.43
C VAL A 330 24.88 -0.66 -26.88
N LYS A 331 25.80 -0.22 -26.01
CA LYS A 331 27.22 0.02 -26.39
C LYS A 331 28.29 -0.44 -25.40
N GLU A 332 27.93 -1.14 -24.33
CA GLU A 332 28.86 -1.36 -23.21
C GLU A 332 29.14 -2.82 -22.89
N LEU A 333 30.43 -3.12 -22.70
CA LEU A 333 30.92 -4.46 -22.42
C LEU A 333 30.63 -4.82 -20.96
N ALA A 334 29.64 -5.68 -20.78
CA ALA A 334 29.42 -6.33 -19.49
C ALA A 334 30.29 -7.60 -19.40
N ARG A 335 31.17 -7.64 -18.39
CA ARG A 335 31.92 -8.85 -18.02
C ARG A 335 31.14 -9.52 -16.90
N ILE A 336 30.81 -10.80 -17.02
CA ILE A 336 29.85 -11.46 -16.12
C ILE A 336 30.45 -12.77 -15.69
N SER A 337 30.78 -12.91 -14.40
CA SER A 337 31.26 -14.18 -13.87
C SER A 337 30.10 -14.92 -13.23
N SER A 338 29.65 -16.02 -13.84
CA SER A 338 29.07 -17.11 -13.04
C SER A 338 28.84 -18.46 -13.73
N THR A 339 28.94 -19.54 -12.94
CA THR A 339 28.37 -20.86 -13.24
C THR A 339 26.88 -20.88 -12.91
N ALA A 340 26.01 -21.03 -13.91
CA ALA A 340 24.58 -21.25 -13.66
C ALA A 340 24.36 -22.50 -12.79
N LYS A 341 23.81 -22.35 -11.58
CA LYS A 341 23.21 -23.46 -10.79
C LYS A 341 21.86 -23.87 -11.39
N HIS A 342 21.84 -24.15 -12.70
CA HIS A 342 20.70 -24.63 -13.45
C HIS A 342 21.02 -25.97 -14.10
N THR A 343 20.02 -26.62 -14.68
CA THR A 343 20.22 -27.90 -15.36
C THR A 343 21.18 -27.75 -16.54
N PRO A 344 21.95 -28.79 -16.90
CA PRO A 344 23.00 -28.68 -17.91
C PRO A 344 22.52 -28.08 -19.24
N GLY A 345 21.32 -28.46 -19.69
CA GLY A 345 20.72 -27.92 -20.92
C GLY A 345 20.39 -26.42 -20.82
N ALA A 346 19.81 -25.98 -19.69
CA ALA A 346 19.51 -24.57 -19.46
C ALA A 346 20.78 -23.73 -19.33
N ARG A 347 21.82 -24.28 -18.68
CA ARG A 347 23.15 -23.66 -18.60
C ARG A 347 23.78 -23.49 -19.98
N ALA A 348 23.75 -24.52 -20.83
CA ALA A 348 24.29 -24.43 -22.19
C ALA A 348 23.57 -23.36 -23.04
N LEU A 349 22.23 -23.29 -22.95
CA LEU A 349 21.45 -22.24 -23.61
C LEU A 349 21.76 -20.85 -23.06
N ALA A 350 21.87 -20.71 -21.74
CA ALA A 350 22.21 -19.46 -21.08
C ALA A 350 23.60 -18.95 -21.49
N GLU A 351 24.63 -19.81 -21.44
CA GLU A 351 25.99 -19.46 -21.85
C GLU A 351 26.05 -19.08 -23.35
N LYS A 352 25.32 -19.81 -24.21
CA LYS A 352 25.18 -19.45 -25.62
C LYS A 352 24.53 -18.09 -25.80
N ALA A 353 23.45 -17.80 -25.06
CA ALA A 353 22.70 -16.54 -25.17
C ALA A 353 23.53 -15.33 -24.70
N LEU A 354 24.34 -15.47 -23.65
CA LEU A 354 25.26 -14.42 -23.20
C LEU A 354 26.36 -14.15 -24.24
N ARG A 355 27.01 -15.21 -24.77
CA ARG A 355 28.05 -15.07 -25.80
C ARG A 355 27.53 -14.40 -27.07
N GLN A 356 26.31 -14.71 -27.50
CA GLN A 356 25.65 -14.06 -28.64
C GLN A 356 25.36 -12.56 -28.43
N ARG A 357 25.48 -12.06 -27.20
CA ARG A 357 25.27 -10.65 -26.83
C ARG A 357 26.58 -9.93 -26.48
N ASP A 358 27.73 -10.52 -26.84
CA ASP A 358 29.08 -10.05 -26.51
C ASP A 358 29.32 -9.86 -25.01
N ILE A 359 28.68 -10.71 -24.19
CA ILE A 359 28.92 -10.77 -22.75
C ILE A 359 30.02 -11.79 -22.48
N GLU A 360 31.10 -11.36 -21.83
CA GLU A 360 32.17 -12.25 -21.44
C GLU A 360 31.77 -13.04 -20.19
N VAL A 361 31.84 -14.37 -20.24
CA VAL A 361 31.39 -15.25 -19.14
C VAL A 361 32.58 -15.91 -18.45
N TYR A 362 32.67 -15.75 -17.13
CA TYR A 362 33.67 -16.41 -16.32
C TYR A 362 33.04 -17.43 -15.35
N ILE A 363 33.69 -18.57 -15.16
CA ILE A 363 33.16 -19.69 -14.38
C ILE A 363 34.24 -20.33 -13.51
N GLY A 364 33.82 -20.96 -12.40
CA GLY A 364 34.68 -21.86 -11.62
C GLY A 364 35.51 -21.20 -10.51
N TYR A 365 35.19 -19.98 -10.11
CA TYR A 365 35.83 -19.29 -9.00
C TYR A 365 34.84 -18.38 -8.26
N ASP A 366 35.14 -18.11 -7.00
CA ASP A 366 34.38 -17.19 -6.15
C ASP A 366 35.09 -15.83 -6.06
N VAL A 367 34.33 -14.74 -5.90
CA VAL A 367 34.89 -13.44 -5.54
C VAL A 367 35.13 -13.43 -4.04
N THR A 368 36.37 -13.22 -3.61
CA THR A 368 36.79 -13.30 -2.20
C THR A 368 36.95 -11.93 -1.56
N ARG A 369 37.29 -10.90 -2.35
CA ARG A 369 37.48 -9.52 -1.86
C ARG A 369 37.16 -8.52 -2.98
N ALA A 370 36.59 -7.37 -2.64
CA ALA A 370 36.46 -6.22 -3.51
C ALA A 370 37.32 -5.05 -3.01
N GLU A 371 37.79 -4.22 -3.93
CA GLU A 371 38.38 -2.92 -3.69
C GLU A 371 37.78 -1.97 -4.74
N ALA A 372 37.91 -0.66 -4.56
CA ALA A 372 37.37 0.31 -5.52
C ALA A 372 37.90 0.04 -6.95
N GLY A 373 37.01 -0.47 -7.81
CA GLY A 373 37.29 -0.79 -9.21
C GLY A 373 38.03 -2.12 -9.45
N VAL A 374 38.28 -2.95 -8.43
CA VAL A 374 38.97 -4.25 -8.56
C VAL A 374 38.31 -5.33 -7.70
N LEU A 375 38.01 -6.51 -8.28
CA LEU A 375 37.62 -7.70 -7.54
C LEU A 375 38.75 -8.73 -7.52
N HIS A 376 38.96 -9.38 -6.38
CA HIS A 376 39.88 -10.50 -6.20
C HIS A 376 39.10 -11.81 -6.14
N CYS A 377 39.64 -12.84 -6.79
CA CYS A 377 38.99 -14.14 -6.91
C CYS A 377 39.75 -15.24 -6.17
N SER A 378 39.05 -16.34 -5.87
CA SER A 378 39.58 -17.49 -5.12
C SER A 378 40.75 -18.20 -5.80
N ASP A 379 40.90 -18.05 -7.11
CA ASP A 379 41.97 -18.64 -7.91
C ASP A 379 43.14 -17.67 -8.17
N GLY A 380 43.16 -16.53 -7.46
CA GLY A 380 44.23 -15.54 -7.51
C GLY A 380 44.10 -14.50 -8.62
N ARG A 381 43.12 -14.60 -9.53
CA ARG A 381 42.91 -13.57 -10.56
C ARG A 381 42.29 -12.29 -9.98
N THR A 382 42.48 -11.18 -10.68
CA THR A 382 41.83 -9.90 -10.40
C THR A 382 40.99 -9.43 -11.60
N LEU A 383 39.84 -8.80 -11.32
CA LEU A 383 38.91 -8.27 -12.33
C LEU A 383 38.67 -6.79 -12.09
N THR A 384 38.92 -5.95 -13.09
CA THR A 384 38.66 -4.51 -12.99
C THR A 384 37.23 -4.16 -13.44
N TYR A 385 36.57 -3.23 -12.76
CA TYR A 385 35.21 -2.76 -13.09
C TYR A 385 35.07 -1.24 -12.88
N ASP A 386 34.10 -0.62 -13.57
CA ASP A 386 33.69 0.77 -13.33
C ASP A 386 32.46 0.82 -12.39
N ASP A 387 31.49 -0.05 -12.66
CA ASP A 387 30.30 -0.30 -11.84
C ASP A 387 30.14 -1.82 -11.67
N CYS A 388 29.71 -2.26 -10.48
CA CYS A 388 29.54 -3.69 -10.17
C CYS A 388 28.15 -3.95 -9.58
N ILE A 389 27.42 -4.91 -10.16
CA ILE A 389 26.13 -5.40 -9.68
C ILE A 389 26.36 -6.67 -8.86
N TRP A 390 26.00 -6.64 -7.59
CA TRP A 390 26.21 -7.74 -6.67
C TRP A 390 24.93 -8.55 -6.45
N CYS A 391 24.84 -9.69 -7.14
CA CYS A 391 23.67 -10.58 -7.18
C CYS A 391 23.98 -11.98 -6.58
N THR A 392 24.70 -12.02 -5.45
CA THR A 392 25.02 -13.27 -4.74
C THR A 392 23.85 -13.76 -3.87
N GLN A 393 24.06 -14.89 -3.18
CA GLN A 393 23.12 -15.34 -2.15
C GLN A 393 22.96 -14.27 -1.06
N GLY A 394 21.73 -14.06 -0.61
CA GLY A 394 21.44 -13.17 0.51
C GLY A 394 21.81 -13.79 1.85
N SER A 395 21.79 -12.97 2.90
CA SER A 395 21.90 -13.39 4.30
C SER A 395 20.60 -13.09 5.04
N PRO A 396 20.35 -13.70 6.21
CA PRO A 396 19.33 -13.18 7.13
C PRO A 396 19.67 -11.76 7.61
N GLN A 397 18.67 -11.04 8.10
CA GLN A 397 18.84 -9.79 8.83
C GLN A 397 19.57 -10.04 10.16
N HIS A 398 20.34 -9.05 10.63
CA HIS A 398 21.25 -9.21 11.77
C HIS A 398 20.56 -9.67 13.06
N TRP A 399 19.34 -9.20 13.32
CA TRP A 399 18.60 -9.51 14.54
C TRP A 399 18.06 -10.95 14.59
N VAL A 400 17.98 -11.64 13.46
CA VAL A 400 17.45 -13.01 13.37
C VAL A 400 18.31 -13.97 14.17
N ALA A 401 19.63 -13.77 14.19
CA ALA A 401 20.53 -14.60 14.99
C ALA A 401 20.29 -14.45 16.50
N ALA A 402 19.85 -13.26 16.92
CA ALA A 402 19.63 -12.88 18.32
C ALA A 402 18.21 -13.15 18.83
N CYS A 403 17.22 -13.36 17.95
CA CYS A 403 15.81 -13.51 18.34
C CYS A 403 15.45 -14.83 19.03
N GLY A 404 16.42 -15.68 19.35
CA GLY A 404 16.18 -16.93 20.10
C GLY A 404 15.53 -18.07 19.30
N LEU A 405 15.27 -17.90 18.00
CA LEU A 405 14.74 -18.96 17.11
C LEU A 405 15.86 -19.80 16.49
N CYS A 406 15.58 -21.09 16.26
CA CYS A 406 16.46 -22.00 15.55
C CYS A 406 16.72 -21.51 14.12
N THR A 407 17.96 -21.64 13.70
CA THR A 407 18.41 -21.23 12.37
C THR A 407 19.18 -22.36 11.71
N ASP A 408 19.18 -22.41 10.38
CA ASP A 408 20.06 -23.30 9.63
C ASP A 408 21.52 -22.82 9.70
N LYS A 409 22.42 -23.58 9.08
CA LYS A 409 23.87 -23.28 9.03
C LYS A 409 24.21 -21.92 8.39
N ASP A 410 23.31 -21.37 7.58
CA ASP A 410 23.49 -20.10 6.87
C ASP A 410 22.78 -18.94 7.61
N GLY A 411 22.18 -19.23 8.78
CA GLY A 411 21.53 -18.28 9.67
C GLY A 411 20.05 -17.99 9.35
N PHE A 412 19.45 -18.68 8.39
CA PHE A 412 18.02 -18.52 8.06
C PHE A 412 17.14 -19.25 9.07
N LEU A 413 15.92 -18.76 9.32
CA LEU A 413 14.98 -19.37 10.26
C LEU A 413 14.64 -20.80 9.84
N LEU A 414 14.85 -21.77 10.74
CA LEU A 414 14.48 -23.15 10.50
C LEU A 414 13.01 -23.35 10.83
N VAL A 415 12.22 -23.82 9.86
CA VAL A 415 10.80 -24.10 10.04
C VAL A 415 10.47 -25.57 9.81
N ASP A 416 9.49 -26.09 10.55
CA ASP A 416 8.95 -27.42 10.27
C ASP A 416 8.11 -27.44 8.97
N GLN A 417 7.60 -28.61 8.58
CA GLN A 417 6.73 -28.73 7.40
C GLN A 417 5.37 -28.02 7.58
N GLN A 418 5.03 -27.55 8.78
CA GLN A 418 3.85 -26.73 9.04
C GLN A 418 4.20 -25.23 9.05
N MET A 419 5.42 -24.88 8.64
CA MET A 419 5.97 -23.52 8.60
C MET A 419 6.18 -22.86 9.98
N ARG A 420 6.21 -23.65 11.06
CA ARG A 420 6.43 -23.15 12.42
C ARG A 420 7.92 -23.08 12.73
N CYS A 421 8.33 -21.99 13.38
CA CYS A 421 9.67 -21.83 13.92
C CYS A 421 9.80 -22.61 15.23
N LYS A 422 11.03 -23.04 15.55
CA LYS A 422 11.37 -23.67 16.84
C LYS A 422 12.24 -22.72 17.66
N PRO A 423 12.02 -22.55 18.98
CA PRO A 423 12.96 -21.82 19.84
C PRO A 423 14.26 -22.63 20.03
N LYS A 424 15.39 -21.93 20.25
CA LYS A 424 16.71 -22.56 20.49
C LYS A 424 16.77 -23.33 21.82
N ASP A 425 16.09 -22.84 22.85
CA ASP A 425 16.02 -23.49 24.16
C ASP A 425 14.67 -24.17 24.37
N THR A 426 14.57 -25.44 23.98
CA THR A 426 13.36 -26.25 24.13
C THR A 426 13.14 -26.79 25.55
N LEU A 427 14.11 -26.63 26.46
CA LEU A 427 14.03 -27.13 27.84
C LEU A 427 13.42 -26.08 28.79
N SER A 428 13.63 -24.79 28.51
CA SER A 428 13.07 -23.68 29.30
C SER A 428 11.84 -23.03 28.64
N GLN A 429 11.64 -23.21 27.33
CA GLN A 429 10.59 -22.53 26.56
C GLN A 429 9.81 -23.54 25.72
N THR A 430 8.57 -23.84 26.11
CA THR A 430 7.63 -24.58 25.25
C THR A 430 7.02 -23.62 24.23
N ILE A 431 6.59 -24.14 23.06
CA ILE A 431 5.84 -23.35 22.06
C ILE A 431 4.61 -22.67 22.71
N ASP A 432 4.01 -23.32 23.71
CA ASP A 432 2.88 -22.78 24.46
C ASP A 432 3.23 -21.51 25.26
N SER A 433 4.49 -21.38 25.72
CA SER A 433 4.95 -20.22 26.50
C SER A 433 5.20 -18.96 25.65
N ILE A 434 5.73 -19.12 24.43
CA ILE A 434 6.08 -18.00 23.52
C ILE A 434 5.03 -17.71 22.44
N GLY A 435 3.99 -18.54 22.36
CA GLY A 435 2.96 -18.49 21.33
C GLY A 435 3.42 -19.04 19.97
N PRO A 436 2.49 -19.35 19.05
CA PRO A 436 2.85 -19.82 17.72
C PRO A 436 3.65 -18.78 16.92
N VAL A 437 4.84 -19.17 16.45
CA VAL A 437 5.68 -18.37 15.55
C VAL A 437 5.86 -19.08 14.22
N PHE A 438 5.53 -18.40 13.13
CA PHE A 438 5.68 -18.90 11.76
C PHE A 438 6.73 -18.10 10.99
N ALA A 439 7.28 -18.69 9.94
CA ALA A 439 8.07 -17.94 8.97
C ALA A 439 7.85 -18.45 7.55
N GLY A 440 7.98 -17.55 6.58
CA GLY A 440 7.81 -17.86 5.16
C GLY A 440 8.70 -17.01 4.26
N GLY A 441 8.79 -17.37 2.99
CA GLY A 441 9.64 -16.67 2.02
C GLY A 441 11.13 -16.95 2.18
N ASP A 442 11.98 -16.04 1.69
CA ASP A 442 13.44 -16.23 1.64
C ASP A 442 14.07 -16.38 3.04
N ILE A 443 13.44 -15.83 4.09
CA ILE A 443 13.97 -15.90 5.46
C ILE A 443 13.87 -17.31 6.05
N ALA A 444 12.98 -18.16 5.53
CA ALA A 444 12.68 -19.48 6.08
C ALA A 444 13.36 -20.62 5.32
N SER A 445 13.83 -21.63 6.04
CA SER A 445 14.38 -22.89 5.54
C SER A 445 13.56 -24.05 6.08
N VAL A 446 12.90 -24.81 5.19
CA VAL A 446 12.05 -25.94 5.60
C VAL A 446 12.92 -27.14 5.96
N GLU A 447 12.75 -27.63 7.20
CA GLU A 447 13.49 -28.77 7.74
C GLU A 447 13.27 -30.03 6.87
N GLY A 448 14.37 -30.74 6.58
CA GLY A 448 14.35 -31.92 5.70
C GLY A 448 14.18 -31.62 4.20
N HIS A 449 13.99 -30.35 3.79
CA HIS A 449 13.76 -29.96 2.40
C HIS A 449 14.65 -28.77 1.97
N PRO A 450 15.98 -28.94 1.83
CA PRO A 450 16.86 -27.86 1.42
C PRO A 450 16.56 -27.41 -0.03
N ARG A 451 16.26 -26.12 -0.22
CA ARG A 451 15.89 -25.53 -1.52
C ARG A 451 16.58 -24.18 -1.73
N PRO A 452 16.82 -23.78 -2.99
CA PRO A 452 17.27 -22.42 -3.28
C PRO A 452 16.22 -21.40 -2.83
N LYS A 453 16.67 -20.25 -2.34
CA LYS A 453 15.83 -19.10 -1.99
C LYS A 453 15.28 -18.46 -3.27
N ALA A 454 14.17 -18.99 -3.75
CA ALA A 454 13.55 -18.61 -5.02
C ALA A 454 12.07 -18.26 -4.80
N GLY A 455 11.60 -17.22 -5.51
CA GLY A 455 10.25 -16.65 -5.35
C GLY A 455 9.12 -17.66 -5.53
N VAL A 456 9.30 -18.69 -6.38
CA VAL A 456 8.32 -19.77 -6.55
C VAL A 456 8.00 -20.47 -5.22
N PHE A 457 9.00 -20.78 -4.39
CA PHE A 457 8.75 -21.45 -3.12
C PHE A 457 8.07 -20.53 -2.12
N ALA A 458 8.45 -19.24 -2.11
CA ALA A 458 7.79 -18.23 -1.28
C ALA A 458 6.30 -18.07 -1.64
N VAL A 459 5.98 -18.00 -2.94
CA VAL A 459 4.59 -17.88 -3.42
C VAL A 459 3.78 -19.13 -3.05
N MET A 460 4.34 -20.33 -3.24
CA MET A 460 3.62 -21.58 -2.95
C MET A 460 3.43 -21.79 -1.43
N ALA A 461 4.40 -21.38 -0.61
CA ALA A 461 4.31 -21.48 0.85
C ALA A 461 3.24 -20.55 1.45
N GLY A 462 2.85 -19.48 0.74
CA GLY A 462 1.85 -18.53 1.21
C GLY A 462 0.51 -19.17 1.58
N MET A 463 0.06 -20.17 0.82
CA MET A 463 -1.18 -20.90 1.10
C MET A 463 -1.07 -21.71 2.40
N VAL A 464 0.03 -22.43 2.57
CA VAL A 464 0.28 -23.23 3.79
C VAL A 464 0.30 -22.31 5.00
N LEU A 465 1.02 -21.20 4.89
CA LEU A 465 1.16 -20.21 5.94
C LEU A 465 -0.22 -19.66 6.36
N TRP A 466 -1.07 -19.29 5.41
CA TRP A 466 -2.45 -18.89 5.70
C TRP A 466 -3.25 -19.97 6.44
N LEU A 467 -3.27 -21.20 5.91
CA LEU A 467 -4.06 -22.29 6.50
C LEU A 467 -3.62 -22.60 7.93
N ASN A 468 -2.32 -22.59 8.20
CA ASN A 468 -1.79 -22.91 9.52
C ASN A 468 -1.93 -21.76 10.52
N ILE A 469 -1.78 -20.50 10.08
CA ILE A 469 -2.09 -19.33 10.92
C ILE A 469 -3.58 -19.35 11.30
N ARG A 470 -4.48 -19.55 10.32
CA ARG A 470 -5.93 -19.65 10.59
C ARG A 470 -6.21 -20.78 11.57
N ALA A 471 -5.68 -21.96 11.32
CA ALA A 471 -5.89 -23.13 12.16
C ALA A 471 -5.41 -22.89 13.61
N CYS A 472 -4.28 -22.20 13.81
CA CYS A 472 -3.85 -21.79 15.16
C CYS A 472 -4.80 -20.76 15.80
N LEU A 473 -5.37 -19.83 15.02
CA LEU A 473 -6.32 -18.84 15.54
C LEU A 473 -7.64 -19.50 15.97
N THR A 474 -8.14 -20.46 15.17
CA THR A 474 -9.46 -21.09 15.33
C THR A 474 -9.45 -22.43 16.06
N GLY A 475 -8.27 -23.00 16.34
CA GLY A 475 -8.13 -24.33 16.94
C GLY A 475 -8.37 -25.50 15.96
N GLU A 476 -8.28 -25.26 14.66
CA GLU A 476 -8.35 -26.32 13.64
C GLU A 476 -7.02 -27.11 13.53
N LYS A 477 -7.05 -28.25 12.83
CA LYS A 477 -5.86 -29.07 12.55
C LYS A 477 -4.93 -28.35 11.55
N LEU A 478 -3.64 -28.32 11.87
CA LEU A 478 -2.58 -27.82 10.97
C LEU A 478 -2.35 -28.77 9.78
N VAL A 479 -2.02 -28.20 8.63
CA VAL A 479 -1.69 -28.91 7.38
C VAL A 479 -0.19 -28.96 7.13
N THR A 480 0.26 -30.00 6.42
CA THR A 480 1.68 -30.25 6.12
C THR A 480 2.05 -29.79 4.72
N TYR A 481 3.14 -29.03 4.62
CA TYR A 481 3.74 -28.62 3.37
C TYR A 481 4.64 -29.70 2.78
N TRP A 482 4.40 -30.02 1.51
CA TRP A 482 5.28 -30.86 0.70
C TRP A 482 5.84 -30.05 -0.48
N PRO A 483 7.01 -29.39 -0.31
CA PRO A 483 7.60 -28.58 -1.37
C PRO A 483 7.90 -29.42 -2.63
N GLN A 484 7.52 -28.91 -3.81
CA GLN A 484 7.83 -29.55 -5.07
C GLN A 484 9.35 -29.68 -5.31
N HIS A 485 9.79 -30.78 -5.91
CA HIS A 485 11.21 -31.02 -6.22
C HIS A 485 11.72 -30.26 -7.44
N SER A 486 10.83 -29.96 -8.39
CA SER A 486 11.15 -29.24 -9.63
C SER A 486 10.09 -28.20 -9.92
N PHE A 487 10.48 -27.14 -10.61
CA PHE A 487 9.60 -26.06 -11.04
C PHE A 487 9.98 -25.62 -12.46
N LEU A 488 9.08 -24.88 -13.11
CA LEU A 488 9.36 -24.23 -14.39
C LEU A 488 10.12 -22.93 -14.12
N GLY A 489 11.40 -22.87 -14.50
CA GLY A 489 12.17 -21.63 -14.53
C GLY A 489 12.04 -20.96 -15.90
N LEU A 490 11.73 -19.66 -15.92
CA LEU A 490 11.64 -18.83 -17.12
C LEU A 490 12.65 -17.69 -16.97
N LEU A 491 13.77 -17.77 -17.68
CA LEU A 491 14.87 -16.81 -17.61
C LEU A 491 14.75 -15.79 -18.75
N ASN A 492 14.57 -14.52 -18.42
CA ASN A 492 14.45 -13.42 -19.37
C ASN A 492 15.80 -13.12 -20.07
N LEU A 493 15.75 -12.92 -21.39
CA LEU A 493 16.91 -12.54 -22.20
C LEU A 493 16.98 -11.05 -22.56
N GLY A 494 15.99 -10.25 -22.16
CA GLY A 494 15.93 -8.80 -22.37
C GLY A 494 15.45 -8.35 -23.76
N ASP A 495 15.40 -9.24 -24.74
CA ASP A 495 15.04 -8.96 -26.14
C ASP A 495 13.70 -9.58 -26.56
N GLY A 496 12.78 -9.77 -25.61
CA GLY A 496 11.49 -10.42 -25.86
C GLY A 496 11.58 -11.94 -26.07
N ARG A 497 12.71 -12.55 -25.71
CA ARG A 497 12.90 -14.02 -25.64
C ARG A 497 13.13 -14.48 -24.20
N CYS A 498 12.89 -15.77 -23.98
CA CYS A 498 13.08 -16.39 -22.68
C CYS A 498 13.63 -17.82 -22.84
N ILE A 499 14.44 -18.27 -21.89
CA ILE A 499 14.86 -19.65 -21.74
C ILE A 499 13.96 -20.32 -20.69
N ALA A 500 13.28 -21.40 -21.07
CA ALA A 500 12.55 -22.24 -20.14
C ALA A 500 13.41 -23.42 -19.68
N SER A 501 13.28 -23.78 -18.40
CA SER A 501 13.92 -24.97 -17.81
C SER A 501 12.97 -25.69 -16.86
N ARG A 502 12.87 -27.02 -16.98
CA ARG A 502 12.13 -27.86 -16.03
C ARG A 502 12.73 -29.26 -16.01
N GLY A 503 13.35 -29.64 -14.90
CA GLY A 503 14.14 -30.87 -14.83
C GLY A 503 15.23 -30.85 -15.92
N THR A 504 15.40 -31.94 -16.66
CA THR A 504 16.40 -32.05 -17.74
C THR A 504 16.03 -31.30 -19.02
N LEU A 505 14.78 -30.85 -19.18
CA LEU A 505 14.31 -30.17 -20.38
C LEU A 505 14.67 -28.67 -20.32
N ALA A 506 15.18 -28.16 -21.44
CA ALA A 506 15.41 -26.73 -21.64
C ALA A 506 15.12 -26.33 -23.09
N THR A 507 14.57 -25.14 -23.28
CA THR A 507 14.26 -24.59 -24.61
C THR A 507 14.27 -23.07 -24.57
N GLU A 508 14.39 -22.42 -25.73
CA GLU A 508 14.45 -20.97 -25.89
C GLU A 508 13.44 -20.51 -26.95
N GLY A 509 12.79 -19.37 -26.74
CA GLY A 509 11.91 -18.78 -27.75
C GLY A 509 11.17 -17.52 -27.30
N ALA A 510 10.66 -16.76 -28.27
CA ALA A 510 9.86 -15.55 -28.01
C ALA A 510 8.47 -15.87 -27.42
N TRP A 511 7.87 -17.00 -27.78
CA TRP A 511 6.57 -17.41 -27.22
C TRP A 511 6.66 -17.71 -25.71
N LEU A 512 7.84 -18.10 -25.20
CA LEU A 512 8.10 -18.31 -23.77
C LEU A 512 8.12 -16.99 -23.00
N TRP A 513 8.58 -15.90 -23.62
CA TRP A 513 8.46 -14.57 -23.04
C TRP A 513 7.00 -14.18 -22.88
N GLY A 514 6.16 -14.42 -23.89
CA GLY A 514 4.71 -14.20 -23.79
C GLY A 514 4.06 -15.01 -22.67
N LEU A 515 4.53 -16.24 -22.41
CA LEU A 515 4.09 -17.03 -21.26
C LEU A 515 4.56 -16.41 -19.93
N LYS A 516 5.82 -16.00 -19.83
CA LYS A 516 6.38 -15.37 -18.63
C LYS A 516 5.63 -14.08 -18.27
N ASP A 517 5.50 -13.17 -19.23
CA ASP A 517 4.76 -11.91 -19.08
C ASP A 517 3.32 -12.17 -18.65
N TRP A 518 2.64 -13.16 -19.26
CA TRP A 518 1.30 -13.55 -18.83
C TRP A 518 1.26 -14.07 -17.39
N ILE A 519 2.16 -14.97 -16.98
CA ILE A 519 2.23 -15.50 -15.61
C ILE A 519 2.44 -14.37 -14.60
N ASP A 520 3.44 -13.53 -14.85
CA ASP A 520 3.86 -12.46 -13.95
C ASP A 520 2.76 -11.39 -13.81
N ARG A 521 2.22 -10.90 -14.93
CA ARG A 521 1.10 -9.94 -14.93
C ARG A 521 -0.17 -10.53 -14.33
N ARG A 522 -0.45 -11.81 -14.58
CA ARG A 522 -1.60 -12.51 -13.97
C ARG A 522 -1.43 -12.62 -12.45
N TRP A 523 -0.22 -12.88 -11.98
CA TRP A 523 0.09 -12.89 -10.56
C TRP A 523 -0.16 -11.51 -9.95
N MET A 524 0.42 -10.44 -10.53
CA MET A 524 0.18 -9.05 -10.07
C MET A 524 -1.30 -8.68 -10.07
N TRP A 525 -2.03 -9.02 -11.15
CA TRP A 525 -3.47 -8.78 -11.26
C TRP A 525 -4.25 -9.37 -10.08
N ASN A 526 -3.93 -10.59 -9.62
CA ASN A 526 -4.65 -11.24 -8.52
C ASN A 526 -4.54 -10.51 -7.16
N TYR A 527 -3.59 -9.59 -7.00
CA TYR A 527 -3.34 -8.84 -5.76
C TYR A 527 -3.69 -7.34 -5.87
N PHE A 528 -4.12 -6.86 -7.05
CA PHE A 528 -4.53 -5.46 -7.26
C PHE A 528 -5.84 -5.37 -8.03
N GLU A 529 -5.79 -5.43 -9.36
CA GLU A 529 -6.95 -5.21 -10.23
C GLU A 529 -8.00 -6.34 -10.16
N GLY A 530 -7.55 -7.55 -9.84
CA GLY A 530 -8.37 -8.73 -9.63
C GLY A 530 -8.80 -8.92 -8.18
N LEU A 531 -8.43 -7.99 -7.29
CA LEU A 531 -9.10 -7.92 -6.00
C LEU A 531 -10.56 -7.54 -6.27
N PRO A 532 -11.51 -8.25 -5.69
CA PRO A 532 -12.89 -7.92 -5.96
C PRO A 532 -13.24 -6.58 -5.29
N GLU A 533 -14.20 -5.86 -5.87
CA GLU A 533 -14.63 -4.59 -5.28
C GLU A 533 -15.20 -4.84 -3.88
N MET A 534 -14.69 -4.11 -2.89
CA MET A 534 -15.35 -4.06 -1.59
C MET A 534 -16.79 -3.56 -1.83
N PRO A 535 -17.82 -4.20 -1.25
CA PRO A 535 -19.20 -3.79 -1.45
C PRO A 535 -19.39 -2.34 -1.01
N ALA A 536 -19.37 -1.43 -1.98
CA ALA A 536 -19.46 0.00 -1.78
C ALA A 536 -20.91 0.46 -1.94
N SER A 537 -21.89 -0.15 -1.27
CA SER A 537 -23.26 0.37 -1.36
C SER A 537 -24.24 -0.25 -0.38
N LEU A 538 -25.05 0.63 0.22
CA LEU A 538 -26.51 0.63 0.44
C LEU A 538 -27.28 -0.64 0.81
N ASP A 539 -26.87 -1.84 0.40
CA ASP A 539 -27.47 -3.10 0.84
C ASP A 539 -27.16 -3.39 2.32
N THR A 540 -26.27 -2.60 2.91
CA THR A 540 -25.89 -2.60 4.33
C THR A 540 -26.93 -1.96 5.25
N VAL A 541 -27.85 -1.16 4.70
CA VAL A 541 -28.96 -0.60 5.47
C VAL A 541 -30.08 -1.63 5.46
N SER A 542 -30.58 -2.00 6.64
CA SER A 542 -31.74 -2.90 6.73
C SER A 542 -32.88 -2.37 5.84
N THR A 543 -33.68 -3.28 5.27
CA THR A 543 -34.89 -2.91 4.49
C THR A 543 -35.78 -1.92 5.26
N ALA A 544 -35.83 -2.06 6.59
CA ALA A 544 -36.47 -1.10 7.49
C ALA A 544 -35.79 0.28 7.52
N GLY A 545 -34.46 0.36 7.64
CA GLY A 545 -33.72 1.63 7.61
C GLY A 545 -33.85 2.36 6.26
N LEU A 546 -33.87 1.61 5.15
CA LEU A 546 -34.10 2.17 3.83
C LEU A 546 -35.55 2.66 3.68
N ALA A 547 -36.53 1.95 4.26
CA ALA A 547 -37.93 2.40 4.30
C ALA A 547 -38.11 3.67 5.13
N VAL A 548 -37.46 3.78 6.29
CA VAL A 548 -37.45 4.99 7.13
C VAL A 548 -36.85 6.17 6.37
N ALA A 549 -35.72 5.98 5.69
CA ALA A 549 -35.11 7.06 4.92
C ALA A 549 -35.91 7.47 3.69
N LYS A 550 -36.58 6.53 3.02
CA LYS A 550 -37.53 6.85 1.94
C LYS A 550 -38.69 7.68 2.48
N ALA A 551 -39.22 7.34 3.66
CA ALA A 551 -40.28 8.12 4.32
C ALA A 551 -39.80 9.52 4.74
N ALA A 552 -38.52 9.67 5.12
CA ALA A 552 -37.90 10.94 5.49
C ALA A 552 -37.45 11.81 4.29
N GLY A 553 -37.67 11.36 3.05
CA GLY A 553 -37.40 12.13 1.82
C GLY A 553 -36.01 11.94 1.19
N GLY A 554 -35.78 12.57 0.03
CA GLY A 554 -34.58 12.37 -0.80
C GLY A 554 -33.24 12.67 -0.12
N THR A 555 -33.22 13.61 0.83
CA THR A 555 -32.02 13.98 1.60
C THR A 555 -31.60 12.87 2.57
N ALA A 556 -32.55 12.18 3.19
CA ALA A 556 -32.28 11.08 4.11
C ALA A 556 -31.77 9.83 3.38
N ALA A 557 -32.30 9.55 2.18
CA ALA A 557 -31.78 8.50 1.32
C ALA A 557 -30.31 8.74 0.91
N ASN A 558 -29.93 9.97 0.57
CA ASN A 558 -28.54 10.33 0.26
C ASN A 558 -27.61 10.27 1.50
N LEU A 559 -28.11 10.63 2.68
CA LEU A 559 -27.35 10.52 3.94
C LEU A 559 -26.96 9.06 4.24
N LEU A 560 -27.86 8.11 4.02
CA LEU A 560 -27.57 6.68 4.16
C LEU A 560 -26.53 6.19 3.15
N LYS A 561 -26.49 6.75 1.93
CA LYS A 561 -25.42 6.43 0.95
C LYS A 561 -24.06 6.86 1.49
N GLN A 562 -24.02 8.01 2.17
CA GLN A 562 -22.79 8.58 2.72
C GLN A 562 -22.37 7.97 4.05
N SER A 563 -23.28 7.37 4.83
CA SER A 563 -22.97 6.78 6.14
C SER A 563 -22.10 5.53 6.05
N VAL A 564 -22.15 4.79 4.94
CA VAL A 564 -21.36 3.58 4.71
C VAL A 564 -19.86 3.90 4.50
N MET A 565 -19.53 5.14 4.14
CA MET A 565 -18.16 5.57 3.81
C MET A 565 -17.86 6.97 4.36
N ARG A 566 -18.09 7.18 5.67
CA ARG A 566 -17.72 8.45 6.32
C ARG A 566 -16.23 8.49 6.64
N CYS A 567 -15.58 9.60 6.33
CA CYS A 567 -14.18 9.83 6.69
C CYS A 567 -14.01 9.94 8.22
N GLY A 568 -12.83 9.54 8.70
CA GLY A 568 -12.31 9.93 10.02
C GLY A 568 -11.59 11.29 9.95
N GLY A 569 -10.81 11.63 10.98
CA GLY A 569 -10.07 12.90 11.00
C GLY A 569 -10.99 14.13 10.92
N CYS A 570 -10.51 15.21 10.31
CA CYS A 570 -11.33 16.43 10.13
C CYS A 570 -12.48 16.23 9.12
N GLY A 571 -12.42 15.22 8.25
CA GLY A 571 -13.51 14.86 7.34
C GLY A 571 -14.78 14.33 8.04
N ALA A 572 -14.70 14.08 9.36
CA ALA A 572 -15.82 13.70 10.22
C ALA A 572 -16.53 14.89 10.88
N LYS A 573 -16.03 16.14 10.74
CA LYS A 573 -16.59 17.33 11.41
C LYS A 573 -18.03 17.61 10.94
N VAL A 574 -18.81 18.24 11.81
CA VAL A 574 -20.11 18.83 11.43
C VAL A 574 -19.84 20.03 10.52
N GLY A 575 -20.55 20.16 9.40
CA GLY A 575 -20.34 21.28 8.48
C GLY A 575 -20.67 22.64 9.12
N ALA A 576 -19.87 23.67 8.82
CA ALA A 576 -19.92 25.01 9.42
C ALA A 576 -21.35 25.58 9.53
N THR A 577 -22.13 25.56 8.44
CA THR A 577 -23.50 26.09 8.42
C THR A 577 -24.46 25.39 9.39
N THR A 578 -24.23 24.12 9.70
CA THR A 578 -25.06 23.39 10.67
C THR A 578 -24.70 23.82 12.09
N LEU A 579 -23.41 23.98 12.37
CA LEU A 579 -22.90 24.44 13.65
C LEU A 579 -23.34 25.88 13.96
N GLU A 580 -23.15 26.81 13.02
CA GLU A 580 -23.58 28.21 13.16
C GLU A 580 -25.06 28.33 13.53
N ARG A 581 -25.94 27.62 12.80
CA ARG A 581 -27.39 27.63 13.08
C ARG A 581 -27.76 27.01 14.43
N ALA A 582 -26.96 26.06 14.93
CA ALA A 582 -27.19 25.45 16.24
C ALA A 582 -26.78 26.42 17.35
N MET A 583 -25.59 27.02 17.24
CA MET A 583 -25.07 27.98 18.21
C MET A 583 -25.91 29.27 18.26
N SER A 584 -26.47 29.72 17.14
CA SER A 584 -27.33 30.91 17.09
C SER A 584 -28.69 30.73 17.81
N ARG A 585 -29.03 29.50 18.23
CA ARG A 585 -30.30 29.18 18.91
C ARG A 585 -30.14 29.06 20.43
N VAL A 586 -28.92 29.17 20.94
CA VAL A 586 -28.61 29.03 22.35
C VAL A 586 -28.00 30.34 22.82
N ASP A 587 -28.49 30.85 23.94
CA ASP A 587 -27.86 32.00 24.60
C ASP A 587 -26.63 31.50 25.37
N LEU A 588 -25.45 31.81 24.84
CA LEU A 588 -24.17 31.34 25.38
C LEU A 588 -23.50 32.48 26.16
N PRO A 589 -23.06 32.25 27.42
CA PRO A 589 -22.28 33.24 28.15
C PRO A 589 -20.93 33.45 27.45
N ARG A 590 -20.66 34.69 27.02
CA ARG A 590 -19.45 35.03 26.23
C ARG A 590 -18.33 35.64 27.05
N GLN A 591 -18.66 36.20 28.21
CA GLN A 591 -17.72 36.80 29.12
C GLN A 591 -17.91 36.18 30.52
N PRO A 592 -16.81 36.00 31.26
CA PRO A 592 -16.88 35.72 32.69
C PRO A 592 -17.69 36.77 33.45
N ALA A 593 -18.11 36.43 34.66
CA ALA A 593 -18.78 37.40 35.52
C ALA A 593 -17.86 38.62 35.80
N PRO A 594 -18.42 39.84 35.97
CA PRO A 594 -17.63 41.07 36.18
C PRO A 594 -16.64 41.00 37.35
N GLU A 595 -16.95 40.22 38.37
CA GLU A 595 -16.12 39.98 39.55
C GLU A 595 -14.95 39.00 39.31
N SER A 596 -14.90 38.35 38.14
CA SER A 596 -13.82 37.43 37.81
C SER A 596 -12.54 38.20 37.45
N LYS A 597 -11.38 37.64 37.81
CA LYS A 597 -10.05 38.17 37.42
C LYS A 597 -9.60 37.64 36.06
N ALA A 598 -10.56 37.38 35.17
CA ALA A 598 -10.33 36.83 33.85
C ALA A 598 -11.14 37.62 32.80
N GLU A 599 -10.50 37.94 31.69
CA GLU A 599 -11.13 38.62 30.55
C GLU A 599 -10.91 37.81 29.29
N VAL A 600 -11.97 37.53 28.52
CA VAL A 600 -11.85 36.87 27.22
C VAL A 600 -11.60 37.96 26.17
N VAL A 601 -10.35 38.04 25.70
CA VAL A 601 -9.88 39.00 24.68
C VAL A 601 -10.31 38.56 23.29
N LEU A 602 -10.18 37.27 23.02
CA LEU A 602 -10.56 36.62 21.78
C LEU A 602 -11.26 35.30 22.11
N GLY A 603 -12.37 35.01 21.44
CA GLY A 603 -13.22 33.88 21.76
C GLY A 603 -14.00 33.39 20.54
N THR A 604 -15.32 33.30 20.67
CA THR A 604 -16.20 32.77 19.61
C THR A 604 -15.92 33.40 18.24
N GLY A 605 -15.54 32.58 17.26
CA GLY A 605 -15.19 32.99 15.90
C GLY A 605 -13.75 32.64 15.50
N ASP A 606 -12.86 32.49 16.48
CA ASP A 606 -11.52 31.91 16.31
C ASP A 606 -11.46 30.46 16.82
N ASP A 607 -10.41 29.73 16.42
CA ASP A 607 -10.21 28.33 16.79
C ASP A 607 -9.57 28.15 18.19
N ALA A 608 -9.04 29.24 18.75
CA ALA A 608 -8.53 29.28 20.12
C ALA A 608 -8.99 30.55 20.84
N ALA A 609 -9.24 30.44 22.14
CA ALA A 609 -9.58 31.57 22.99
C ALA A 609 -8.31 32.20 23.58
N VAL A 610 -8.24 33.52 23.59
CA VAL A 610 -7.20 34.30 24.26
C VAL A 610 -7.81 34.91 25.53
N ILE A 611 -7.27 34.54 26.68
CA ILE A 611 -7.81 34.91 27.99
C ILE A 611 -6.71 35.60 28.78
N ASP A 612 -7.01 36.80 29.26
CA ASP A 612 -6.14 37.53 30.15
C ASP A 612 -6.48 37.23 31.61
N LEU A 613 -5.49 36.77 32.37
CA LEU A 613 -5.59 36.48 33.79
C LEU A 613 -4.87 37.56 34.59
N ILE A 614 -5.59 38.19 35.52
CA ILE A 614 -5.09 39.29 36.34
C ILE A 614 -4.65 38.73 37.71
N ALA A 615 -3.38 38.95 38.07
CA ALA A 615 -2.82 38.46 39.32
C ALA A 615 -3.38 39.17 40.56
N ASP A 616 -3.44 38.43 41.68
CA ASP A 616 -3.74 38.99 43.01
C ASP A 616 -2.66 40.01 43.40
N GLY A 617 -3.02 41.30 43.44
CA GLY A 617 -2.10 42.41 43.70
C GLY A 617 -1.93 43.41 42.55
N GLY A 618 -2.56 43.18 41.39
CA GLY A 618 -2.83 44.22 40.37
C GLY A 618 -1.70 44.57 39.40
N SER A 619 -0.50 44.00 39.54
CA SER A 619 0.66 44.35 38.69
C SER A 619 1.09 43.29 37.67
N GLY A 620 0.44 42.12 37.63
CA GLY A 620 0.76 41.04 36.70
C GLY A 620 -0.43 40.64 35.83
N LYS A 621 -0.23 40.61 34.50
CA LYS A 621 -1.19 40.12 33.51
C LYS A 621 -0.56 38.95 32.76
N VAL A 622 -1.23 37.79 32.75
CA VAL A 622 -0.80 36.60 32.02
C VAL A 622 -1.83 36.29 30.93
N THR A 623 -1.40 36.29 29.68
CA THR A 623 -2.26 35.95 28.53
C THR A 623 -2.14 34.46 28.23
N SER A 624 -3.24 33.74 28.45
CA SER A 624 -3.42 32.31 28.22
C SER A 624 -4.13 32.08 26.89
N VAL A 625 -3.73 31.04 26.16
CA VAL A 625 -4.43 30.56 24.97
C VAL A 625 -4.99 29.19 25.26
N GLN A 626 -6.28 28.98 25.00
CA GLN A 626 -6.96 27.70 25.22
C GLN A 626 -7.60 27.22 23.91
N THR A 627 -7.35 25.95 23.56
CA THR A 627 -8.01 25.26 22.44
C THR A 627 -8.39 23.84 22.84
N ILE A 628 -9.34 23.24 22.13
CA ILE A 628 -9.68 21.84 22.21
C ILE A 628 -9.97 21.28 20.82
N ASP A 629 -9.36 20.14 20.51
CA ASP A 629 -9.64 19.42 19.28
C ASP A 629 -9.75 17.92 19.55
N PHE A 630 -10.70 17.26 18.88
CA PHE A 630 -10.99 15.84 19.04
C PHE A 630 -11.50 15.25 17.73
N PHE A 631 -10.97 14.10 17.32
CA PHE A 631 -11.46 13.40 16.16
C PHE A 631 -11.29 11.89 16.24
N ARG A 632 -12.06 11.18 15.41
CA ARG A 632 -12.01 9.72 15.26
C ARG A 632 -10.81 9.31 14.40
N SER A 633 -10.23 8.16 14.70
CA SER A 633 -9.09 7.64 13.94
C SER A 633 -9.43 7.44 12.47
N PHE A 634 -8.46 7.80 11.63
CA PHE A 634 -8.51 7.61 10.18
C PHE A 634 -7.36 6.69 9.70
N VAL A 635 -6.55 6.19 10.63
CA VAL A 635 -5.43 5.26 10.37
C VAL A 635 -5.52 4.06 11.30
N GLY A 636 -4.96 2.94 10.85
CA GLY A 636 -4.93 1.73 11.67
C GLY A 636 -3.92 1.78 12.82
N ASP A 637 -2.83 2.55 12.70
CA ASP A 637 -1.72 2.62 13.66
C ASP A 637 -1.98 3.63 14.80
N PRO A 638 -2.22 3.19 16.05
CA PRO A 638 -2.52 4.08 17.16
C PRO A 638 -1.39 5.03 17.51
N TYR A 639 -0.13 4.60 17.37
CA TYR A 639 1.03 5.46 17.66
C TYR A 639 1.10 6.65 16.70
N GLN A 640 0.93 6.38 15.40
CA GLN A 640 0.91 7.43 14.39
C GLN A 640 -0.31 8.33 14.54
N PHE A 641 -1.48 7.77 14.87
CA PHE A 641 -2.68 8.54 15.18
C PHE A 641 -2.46 9.47 16.38
N GLY A 642 -1.85 8.97 17.46
CA GLY A 642 -1.51 9.74 18.65
C GLY A 642 -0.62 10.95 18.34
N ARG A 643 0.42 10.75 17.52
CA ARG A 643 1.30 11.83 17.06
C ARG A 643 0.55 12.90 16.29
N ILE A 644 -0.32 12.49 15.36
CA ILE A 644 -1.07 13.42 14.50
C ILE A 644 -2.14 14.17 15.31
N ALA A 645 -2.85 13.50 16.20
CA ALA A 645 -3.87 14.13 17.05
C ALA A 645 -3.25 15.18 17.98
N ALA A 646 -2.10 14.88 18.59
CA ALA A 646 -1.36 15.86 19.37
C ALA A 646 -0.86 17.03 18.51
N ALA A 647 -0.25 16.77 17.36
CA ALA A 647 0.21 17.83 16.45
C ALA A 647 -0.95 18.72 15.95
N HIS A 648 -2.12 18.13 15.71
CA HIS A 648 -3.33 18.87 15.33
C HIS A 648 -3.83 19.75 16.46
N ALA A 649 -4.04 19.21 17.66
CA ALA A 649 -4.55 19.99 18.78
C ALA A 649 -3.60 21.11 19.25
N LEU A 650 -2.28 20.93 19.06
CA LEU A 650 -1.29 21.99 19.30
C LEU A 650 -1.38 23.13 18.26
N SER A 651 -1.86 22.82 17.05
CA SER A 651 -1.79 23.71 15.88
C SER A 651 -2.55 25.02 16.10
N ASP A 652 -3.74 25.01 16.69
CA ASP A 652 -4.48 26.25 16.95
C ASP A 652 -3.70 27.17 17.90
N CYS A 653 -3.12 26.60 18.96
CA CYS A 653 -2.31 27.35 19.93
C CYS A 653 -1.04 27.93 19.27
N GLU A 654 -0.37 27.13 18.44
CA GLU A 654 0.81 27.53 17.68
C GLU A 654 0.47 28.61 16.63
N ALA A 655 -0.67 28.50 15.94
CA ALA A 655 -1.15 29.45 14.94
C ALA A 655 -1.43 30.84 15.53
N MET A 656 -1.78 30.91 16.83
CA MET A 656 -1.92 32.18 17.56
C MET A 656 -0.56 32.79 17.98
N GLY A 657 0.55 32.07 17.77
CA GLY A 657 1.87 32.47 18.24
C GLY A 657 2.10 32.23 19.74
N ALA A 658 1.28 31.38 20.37
CA ALA A 658 1.45 30.99 21.76
C ALA A 658 2.36 29.77 21.90
N ILE A 659 2.94 29.61 23.08
CA ILE A 659 3.79 28.48 23.45
C ILE A 659 2.93 27.50 24.26
N PRO A 660 2.60 26.31 23.73
CA PRO A 660 1.84 25.29 24.46
C PRO A 660 2.56 24.89 25.76
N GLN A 661 1.82 24.80 26.87
CA GLN A 661 2.39 24.46 28.18
C GLN A 661 1.82 23.16 28.74
N THR A 662 0.50 22.99 28.70
CA THR A 662 -0.17 21.81 29.24
C THR A 662 -1.23 21.26 28.29
N ALA A 663 -1.45 19.94 28.38
CA ALA A 663 -2.46 19.21 27.64
C ALA A 663 -3.28 18.31 28.58
N LEU A 664 -4.59 18.23 28.33
CA LEU A 664 -5.49 17.23 28.91
C LEU A 664 -6.01 16.33 27.79
N ALA A 665 -5.85 15.01 27.91
CA ALA A 665 -6.27 14.06 26.89
C ALA A 665 -7.75 13.67 27.00
N LEU A 666 -8.42 13.50 25.86
CA LEU A 666 -9.72 12.84 25.75
C LEU A 666 -9.56 11.61 24.86
N VAL A 667 -9.72 10.42 25.42
CA VAL A 667 -9.40 9.15 24.75
C VAL A 667 -10.63 8.27 24.64
N GLN A 668 -10.88 7.76 23.44
CA GLN A 668 -11.86 6.71 23.16
C GLN A 668 -11.14 5.47 22.66
N VAL A 669 -11.33 4.33 23.33
CA VAL A 669 -10.70 3.05 22.97
C VAL A 669 -11.77 2.03 22.56
N PRO A 670 -11.55 1.25 21.49
CA PRO A 670 -12.45 0.16 21.11
C PRO A 670 -12.60 -0.93 22.18
N PHE A 671 -13.75 -1.61 22.18
CA PHE A 671 -13.96 -2.81 23.01
C PHE A 671 -13.01 -3.94 22.60
N ALA A 672 -12.25 -4.47 23.56
CA ALA A 672 -11.36 -5.62 23.40
C ALA A 672 -11.08 -6.27 24.77
N LEU A 673 -10.33 -7.38 24.79
CA LEU A 673 -9.75 -7.87 26.05
C LEU A 673 -8.84 -6.80 26.68
N GLU A 674 -8.74 -6.81 28.01
CA GLU A 674 -8.05 -5.77 28.80
C GLU A 674 -6.60 -5.55 28.32
N ASP A 675 -5.85 -6.63 28.08
CA ASP A 675 -4.47 -6.58 27.58
C ASP A 675 -4.39 -5.96 26.16
N LYS A 676 -5.40 -6.19 25.33
CA LYS A 676 -5.48 -5.65 23.96
C LYS A 676 -5.84 -4.16 23.95
N GLN A 677 -6.68 -3.72 24.90
CA GLN A 677 -7.00 -2.31 25.12
C GLN A 677 -5.80 -1.56 25.71
N GLU A 678 -5.12 -2.18 26.68
CA GLU A 678 -3.88 -1.64 27.28
C GLU A 678 -2.83 -1.38 26.20
N GLU A 679 -2.57 -2.36 25.32
CA GLU A 679 -1.61 -2.19 24.22
C GLU A 679 -1.98 -1.02 23.29
N ASP A 680 -3.26 -0.92 22.88
CA ASP A 680 -3.70 0.19 22.03
C ASP A 680 -3.55 1.55 22.74
N LEU A 681 -3.83 1.61 24.04
CA LEU A 681 -3.67 2.83 24.84
C LEU A 681 -2.19 3.20 25.00
N VAL A 682 -1.30 2.24 25.28
CA VAL A 682 0.15 2.45 25.37
C VAL A 682 0.68 3.00 24.06
N GLN A 683 0.35 2.38 22.92
CA GLN A 683 0.78 2.84 21.59
C GLN A 683 0.25 4.25 21.31
N LEU A 684 -1.04 4.50 21.54
CA LEU A 684 -1.69 5.78 21.30
C LEU A 684 -1.05 6.91 22.13
N MET A 685 -0.92 6.70 23.43
CA MET A 685 -0.41 7.70 24.35
C MET A 685 1.10 7.92 24.20
N ALA A 686 1.88 6.88 23.86
CA ALA A 686 3.29 7.04 23.54
C ALA A 686 3.50 7.91 22.29
N GLY A 687 2.65 7.72 21.27
CA GLY A 687 2.63 8.56 20.07
C GLY A 687 2.34 10.02 20.40
N ALA A 688 1.27 10.28 21.15
CA ALA A 688 0.91 11.62 21.60
C ALA A 688 2.00 12.26 22.46
N SER A 689 2.52 11.52 23.44
CA SER A 689 3.60 11.97 24.33
C SER A 689 4.86 12.34 23.56
N SER A 690 5.23 11.57 22.53
CA SER A 690 6.38 11.88 21.66
C SER A 690 6.20 13.23 20.95
N ALA A 691 5.00 13.56 20.49
CA ALA A 691 4.71 14.86 19.86
C ALA A 691 4.72 16.02 20.88
N LEU A 692 4.06 15.84 22.03
CA LEU A 692 3.99 16.85 23.10
C LEU A 692 5.37 17.19 23.69
N LYS A 693 6.21 16.17 23.93
CA LYS A 693 7.57 16.36 24.46
C LYS A 693 8.44 17.21 23.53
N LYS A 694 8.28 17.10 22.21
CA LYS A 694 9.06 17.87 21.23
C LYS A 694 8.83 19.37 21.31
N VAL A 695 7.66 19.79 21.79
CA VAL A 695 7.31 21.21 21.98
C VAL A 695 7.33 21.65 23.44
N GLY A 696 7.75 20.77 24.36
CA GLY A 696 7.79 21.06 25.79
C GLY A 696 6.42 21.15 26.48
N CYS A 697 5.37 20.59 25.87
CA CYS A 697 4.02 20.59 26.44
C CYS A 697 3.83 19.40 27.40
N ALA A 698 3.41 19.67 28.63
CA ALA A 698 3.18 18.64 29.65
C ALA A 698 1.78 18.03 29.51
N LEU A 699 1.68 16.71 29.40
CA LEU A 699 0.40 16.00 29.54
C LEU A 699 0.08 15.88 31.04
N VAL A 700 -0.90 16.65 31.52
CA VAL A 700 -1.18 16.80 32.97
C VAL A 700 -2.39 16.01 33.45
N GLY A 701 -3.10 15.32 32.55
CA GLY A 701 -4.26 14.51 32.89
C GLY A 701 -5.07 14.14 31.65
N GLY A 702 -6.25 13.57 31.88
CA GLY A 702 -7.19 13.24 30.82
C GLY A 702 -8.35 12.37 31.28
N HIS A 703 -9.21 12.01 30.33
CA HIS A 703 -10.32 11.08 30.51
C HIS A 703 -10.31 10.04 29.40
N THR A 704 -10.56 8.78 29.78
CA THR A 704 -10.60 7.64 28.86
C THR A 704 -11.95 6.94 28.97
N CYS A 705 -12.58 6.63 27.85
CA CYS A 705 -13.81 5.84 27.80
C CYS A 705 -13.79 4.81 26.67
N GLU A 706 -14.64 3.80 26.78
CA GLU A 706 -14.85 2.82 25.72
C GLU A 706 -15.78 3.36 24.63
N SER A 707 -15.51 3.00 23.38
CA SER A 707 -16.30 3.39 22.21
C SER A 707 -16.26 2.31 21.13
N ARG A 708 -17.02 2.50 20.05
CA ARG A 708 -16.92 1.63 18.85
C ARG A 708 -15.65 1.88 18.04
N GLU A 709 -15.15 3.11 18.06
CA GLU A 709 -14.03 3.55 17.24
C GLU A 709 -12.97 4.21 18.12
N LEU A 710 -11.70 4.07 17.72
CA LEU A 710 -10.60 4.77 18.37
C LEU A 710 -10.75 6.29 18.12
N GLY A 711 -10.63 7.09 19.18
CA GLY A 711 -10.72 8.54 19.12
C GLY A 711 -9.75 9.18 20.09
N LEU A 712 -9.21 10.34 19.70
CA LEU A 712 -8.26 11.07 20.53
C LEU A 712 -8.41 12.56 20.30
N GLY A 713 -8.27 13.33 21.37
CA GLY A 713 -8.22 14.77 21.36
C GLY A 713 -7.47 15.32 22.55
N PHE A 714 -7.15 16.60 22.50
CA PHE A 714 -6.48 17.30 23.59
C PHE A 714 -7.12 18.67 23.79
N ALA A 715 -7.33 19.04 25.05
CA ALA A 715 -7.46 20.42 25.43
C ALA A 715 -6.05 20.96 25.75
N ILE A 716 -5.63 22.02 25.06
CA ILE A 716 -4.32 22.62 25.19
C ILE A 716 -4.44 23.98 25.88
N SER A 717 -3.55 24.24 26.83
CA SER A 717 -3.34 25.57 27.41
C SER A 717 -1.91 26.04 27.13
N GLY A 718 -1.79 27.20 26.51
CA GLY A 718 -0.52 27.82 26.16
C GLY A 718 -0.39 29.22 26.75
N ARG A 719 0.85 29.74 26.74
CA ARG A 719 1.17 31.11 27.14
C ARG A 719 1.49 31.92 25.90
N LEU A 720 0.87 33.08 25.78
CA LEU A 720 1.18 34.02 24.72
C LEU A 720 2.23 35.04 25.22
N PRO A 721 3.46 35.06 24.67
CA PRO A 721 4.51 35.96 25.13
C PRO A 721 4.37 37.40 24.61
N GLY A 722 3.58 37.62 23.56
CA GLY A 722 3.44 38.90 22.87
C GLY A 722 2.06 39.08 22.25
N THR A 723 2.01 39.69 21.06
CA THR A 723 0.74 39.85 20.33
C THR A 723 0.33 38.56 19.65
N ALA A 724 -0.95 38.23 19.74
CA ALA A 724 -1.53 37.08 19.06
C ALA A 724 -1.51 37.30 17.55
N MET A 725 -1.15 36.26 16.80
CA MET A 725 -1.52 36.19 15.39
C MET A 725 -3.02 35.82 15.32
N THR A 726 -3.84 36.57 14.59
CA THR A 726 -5.30 36.36 14.57
C THR A 726 -5.84 36.28 13.14
N LYS A 727 -7.10 35.88 12.96
CA LYS A 727 -7.74 35.93 11.62
C LYS A 727 -7.99 37.36 11.13
N ALA A 728 -7.96 38.37 12.01
CA ALA A 728 -8.44 39.73 11.76
C ALA A 728 -7.34 40.78 11.49
N ALA A 729 -6.15 40.35 11.07
CA ALA A 729 -4.98 41.23 10.97
C ALA A 729 -4.30 41.25 9.58
N MET A 730 -5.01 40.83 8.52
CA MET A 730 -4.48 40.92 7.15
C MET A 730 -4.49 42.36 6.64
N ARG A 731 -3.48 42.72 5.84
CA ARG A 731 -3.36 44.04 5.22
C ARG A 731 -3.20 43.91 3.72
N ALA A 732 -3.72 44.90 2.99
CA ALA A 732 -3.47 44.98 1.55
C ALA A 732 -1.97 45.10 1.27
N GLY A 733 -1.49 44.33 0.30
CA GLY A 733 -0.06 44.20 -0.03
C GLY A 733 0.64 43.05 0.71
N ASP A 734 0.01 42.42 1.71
CA ASP A 734 0.53 41.19 2.28
C ASP A 734 0.48 40.05 1.25
N VAL A 735 1.43 39.14 1.33
CA VAL A 735 1.41 37.88 0.56
C VAL A 735 0.89 36.74 1.42
N LEU A 736 0.23 35.78 0.78
CA LEU A 736 -0.29 34.59 1.44
C LEU A 736 0.73 33.45 1.34
N ILE A 737 1.15 32.91 2.47
CA ILE A 737 2.03 31.75 2.56
C ILE A 737 1.26 30.55 3.12
N LEU A 738 1.36 29.41 2.43
CA LEU A 738 0.86 28.12 2.91
C LEU A 738 2.03 27.20 3.26
N THR A 739 2.07 26.64 4.47
CA THR A 739 3.24 25.88 4.94
C THR A 739 3.21 24.38 4.65
N LYS A 740 2.04 23.78 4.40
CA LYS A 740 1.91 22.36 4.03
C LYS A 740 1.02 22.18 2.79
N PRO A 741 1.22 21.10 2.01
CA PRO A 741 0.39 20.83 0.83
C PRO A 741 -1.08 20.54 1.18
N LEU A 742 -1.97 20.70 0.20
CA LEU A 742 -3.38 20.32 0.29
C LEU A 742 -3.65 18.94 -0.31
N GLY A 743 -4.73 18.30 0.16
CA GLY A 743 -5.29 17.08 -0.41
C GLY A 743 -5.41 15.90 0.55
N THR A 744 -5.20 16.08 1.86
CA THR A 744 -5.28 14.97 2.82
C THR A 744 -6.68 14.34 2.87
N GLY A 745 -7.76 15.14 2.86
CA GLY A 745 -9.12 14.63 2.89
C GLY A 745 -9.42 13.72 1.70
N THR A 746 -9.00 14.13 0.51
CA THR A 746 -9.16 13.39 -0.74
C THR A 746 -8.30 12.12 -0.77
N LEU A 747 -7.04 12.20 -0.33
CA LEU A 747 -6.16 11.04 -0.24
C LEU A 747 -6.71 9.97 0.72
N PHE A 748 -7.16 10.35 1.92
CA PHE A 748 -7.69 9.38 2.89
C PHE A 748 -9.08 8.84 2.48
N ALA A 749 -9.87 9.62 1.73
CA ALA A 749 -11.09 9.12 1.11
C ALA A 749 -10.81 8.05 0.03
N ALA A 750 -9.69 8.16 -0.69
CA ALA A 750 -9.22 7.11 -1.60
C ALA A 750 -8.58 5.93 -0.86
N ASP A 751 -7.84 6.17 0.21
CA ASP A 751 -7.20 5.14 1.05
C ASP A 751 -8.21 4.18 1.67
N MET A 752 -9.29 4.70 2.26
CA MET A 752 -10.36 3.85 2.81
C MET A 752 -11.08 2.99 1.74
N ARG A 753 -10.93 3.36 0.47
CA ARG A 753 -11.45 2.61 -0.70
C ARG A 753 -10.39 1.69 -1.32
N ALA A 754 -9.20 1.59 -0.72
CA ALA A 754 -8.04 0.90 -1.27
C ALA A 754 -7.63 1.41 -2.68
N LYS A 755 -7.85 2.70 -2.94
CA LYS A 755 -7.53 3.36 -4.23
C LYS A 755 -6.38 4.37 -4.15
N ALA A 756 -5.86 4.64 -2.96
CA ALA A 756 -4.67 5.46 -2.77
C ALA A 756 -3.41 4.60 -2.69
N ARG A 757 -2.34 5.04 -3.34
CA ARG A 757 -1.04 4.36 -3.28
C ARG A 757 -0.38 4.56 -1.91
N GLY A 758 0.31 3.54 -1.42
CA GLY A 758 1.04 3.54 -0.16
C GLY A 758 2.02 4.71 0.00
N PRO A 759 2.86 5.05 -1.00
CA PRO A 759 3.77 6.20 -0.91
C PRO A 759 3.05 7.54 -0.70
N TRP A 760 1.88 7.74 -1.31
CA TRP A 760 1.09 8.97 -1.15
C TRP A 760 0.62 9.12 0.30
N ILE A 761 0.10 8.02 0.86
CA ILE A 761 -0.38 7.99 2.24
C ILE A 761 0.77 8.11 3.24
N ALA A 762 1.91 7.44 3.01
CA ALA A 762 3.08 7.56 3.86
C ALA A 762 3.62 9.00 3.91
N ALA A 763 3.68 9.70 2.76
CA ALA A 763 4.09 11.10 2.70
C ALA A 763 3.12 12.03 3.43
N ALA A 764 1.80 11.82 3.25
CA ALA A 764 0.78 12.59 3.96
C ALA A 764 0.87 12.36 5.49
N LEU A 765 1.00 11.11 5.95
CA LEU A 765 1.14 10.77 7.37
C LEU A 765 2.38 11.39 8.00
N HIS A 766 3.51 11.43 7.27
CA HIS A 766 4.72 12.08 7.73
C HIS A 766 4.50 13.59 7.94
N SER A 767 3.91 14.27 6.95
CA SER A 767 3.62 15.71 6.99
C SER A 767 2.61 16.09 8.09
N MET A 768 1.55 15.30 8.28
CA MET A 768 0.56 15.51 9.35
C MET A 768 1.12 15.29 10.75
N ALA A 769 2.19 14.51 10.91
CA ALA A 769 2.83 14.29 12.21
C ALA A 769 3.92 15.33 12.55
N MET A 770 4.15 16.30 11.67
CA MET A 770 5.03 17.46 11.93
C MET A 770 4.23 18.58 12.61
N SER A 771 4.72 19.06 13.75
CA SER A 771 4.17 20.24 14.46
C SER A 771 4.40 21.52 13.64
N ASN A 772 3.47 22.47 13.77
CA ASN A 772 3.55 23.79 13.15
C ASN A 772 4.37 24.78 13.99
N SER A 773 4.82 24.42 15.21
CA SER A 773 5.51 25.28 16.17
C SER A 773 6.70 26.04 15.58
N LYS A 774 7.60 25.34 14.87
CA LYS A 774 8.76 25.99 14.24
C LYS A 774 8.35 26.95 13.13
N ALA A 775 7.34 26.60 12.34
CA ALA A 775 6.84 27.46 11.28
C ALA A 775 6.15 28.70 11.86
N ALA A 776 5.31 28.54 12.89
CA ALA A 776 4.66 29.63 13.60
C ALA A 776 5.67 30.60 14.23
N ALA A 777 6.70 30.07 14.91
CA ALA A 777 7.75 30.90 15.51
C ALA A 777 8.52 31.72 14.46
N LEU A 778 8.84 31.11 13.30
CA LEU A 778 9.48 31.80 12.19
C LEU A 778 8.58 32.89 11.59
N LEU A 779 7.29 32.60 11.38
CA LEU A 779 6.31 33.57 10.89
C LEU A 779 6.17 34.75 11.86
N GLN A 780 6.02 34.48 13.15
CA GLN A 780 5.91 35.50 14.18
C GLN A 780 7.18 36.37 14.27
N ALA A 781 8.37 35.77 14.18
CA ALA A 781 9.64 36.49 14.17
C ALA A 781 9.81 37.43 12.95
N ARG A 782 9.08 37.18 11.85
CA ARG A 782 9.04 38.03 10.66
C ARG A 782 7.91 39.08 10.69
N GLY A 783 7.25 39.24 11.83
CA GLY A 783 6.22 40.25 12.03
C GLY A 783 4.85 39.87 11.47
N THR A 784 4.59 38.58 11.24
CA THR A 784 3.26 38.08 10.85
C THR A 784 2.27 38.38 11.97
N LEU A 785 1.15 39.02 11.63
CA LEU A 785 0.04 39.29 12.56
C LEU A 785 -1.22 38.52 12.20
N ALA A 786 -1.35 38.02 10.97
CA ALA A 786 -2.47 37.22 10.54
C ALA A 786 -2.07 35.81 10.17
N CYS A 787 -2.60 34.84 10.92
CA CYS A 787 -2.31 33.42 10.76
C CYS A 787 -3.50 32.57 11.21
N THR A 788 -3.70 31.43 10.57
CA THR A 788 -4.61 30.36 10.98
C THR A 788 -4.04 29.04 10.50
N ASP A 789 -4.48 27.91 11.04
CA ASP A 789 -4.15 26.62 10.49
C ASP A 789 -5.24 26.11 9.54
N VAL A 790 -4.84 25.44 8.46
CA VAL A 790 -5.76 24.97 7.44
C VAL A 790 -6.22 23.57 7.83
N THR A 791 -7.49 23.46 8.23
CA THR A 791 -8.09 22.22 8.77
C THR A 791 -9.40 21.84 8.06
N GLY A 792 -10.48 21.55 8.80
CA GLY A 792 -11.69 20.89 8.32
C GLY A 792 -12.50 21.66 7.27
N PHE A 793 -12.39 22.99 7.19
CA PHE A 793 -13.12 23.79 6.20
C PHE A 793 -12.35 24.02 4.88
N GLY A 794 -11.13 23.48 4.79
CA GLY A 794 -10.27 23.66 3.63
C GLY A 794 -9.70 25.08 3.52
N LEU A 795 -8.88 25.31 2.50
CA LEU A 795 -8.18 26.59 2.31
C LEU A 795 -9.16 27.76 2.11
N ILE A 796 -10.20 27.57 1.30
CA ILE A 796 -11.17 28.64 1.01
C ILE A 796 -12.00 28.98 2.24
N GLY A 797 -12.36 28.01 3.08
CA GLY A 797 -13.10 28.29 4.32
C GLY A 797 -12.32 29.22 5.24
N HIS A 798 -11.09 28.82 5.54
CA HIS A 798 -10.19 29.57 6.42
C HIS A 798 -9.79 30.93 5.84
N LEU A 799 -9.45 31.01 4.55
CA LEU A 799 -9.13 32.28 3.90
C LEU A 799 -10.33 33.24 3.88
N ALA A 800 -11.55 32.74 3.65
CA ALA A 800 -12.75 33.56 3.66
C ALA A 800 -13.07 34.12 5.06
N GLU A 801 -12.78 33.36 6.12
CA GLU A 801 -12.87 33.86 7.51
C GLU A 801 -11.88 34.99 7.75
N MET A 802 -10.61 34.81 7.35
CA MET A 802 -9.59 35.86 7.50
C MET A 802 -9.94 37.13 6.70
N CYS A 803 -10.39 36.97 5.45
CA CYS A 803 -10.77 38.11 4.59
C CYS A 803 -11.93 38.90 5.19
N ARG A 804 -12.95 38.19 5.70
CA ARG A 804 -14.11 38.82 6.35
C ARG A 804 -13.72 39.54 7.64
N ALA A 805 -12.90 38.90 8.47
CA ALA A 805 -12.46 39.47 9.75
C ALA A 805 -11.56 40.70 9.55
N SER A 806 -10.76 40.72 8.48
CA SER A 806 -9.84 41.82 8.15
C SER A 806 -10.44 42.88 7.20
N ALA A 807 -11.65 42.64 6.68
CA ALA A 807 -12.31 43.48 5.66
C ALA A 807 -11.46 43.72 4.40
N VAL A 808 -10.83 42.66 3.88
CA VAL A 808 -9.95 42.68 2.69
C VAL A 808 -10.38 41.65 1.65
N HIS A 809 -9.77 41.71 0.47
CA HIS A 809 -9.93 40.72 -0.60
C HIS A 809 -8.63 39.94 -0.81
N ALA A 810 -8.71 38.70 -1.27
CA ALA A 810 -7.54 37.87 -1.56
C ALA A 810 -7.50 37.41 -3.02
N MET A 811 -6.32 37.48 -3.63
CA MET A 811 -6.04 36.88 -4.93
C MET A 811 -5.17 35.63 -4.74
N LEU A 812 -5.71 34.47 -5.11
CA LEU A 812 -5.04 33.18 -4.99
C LEU A 812 -4.55 32.71 -6.36
N ASP A 813 -3.29 32.27 -6.46
CA ASP A 813 -2.74 31.61 -7.65
C ASP A 813 -2.71 30.08 -7.44
N MET A 814 -3.65 29.39 -8.07
CA MET A 814 -3.82 27.94 -7.95
C MET A 814 -2.59 27.16 -8.41
N THR A 815 -1.81 27.71 -9.35
CA THR A 815 -0.60 27.05 -9.87
C THR A 815 0.52 26.99 -8.84
N GLN A 816 0.47 27.86 -7.82
CA GLN A 816 1.46 27.93 -6.74
C GLN A 816 1.03 27.16 -5.48
N VAL A 817 -0.23 26.72 -5.40
CA VAL A 817 -0.74 25.98 -4.24
C VAL A 817 -0.07 24.60 -4.19
N PRO A 818 0.72 24.28 -3.13
CA PRO A 818 1.34 22.98 -3.01
C PRO A 818 0.28 21.89 -2.80
N LEU A 819 0.37 20.79 -3.54
CA LEU A 819 -0.53 19.65 -3.45
C LEU A 819 0.24 18.39 -3.06
N TYR A 820 -0.39 17.47 -2.33
CA TYR A 820 0.18 16.14 -2.13
C TYR A 820 0.18 15.34 -3.43
N ASP A 821 1.23 14.54 -3.62
CA ASP A 821 1.28 13.56 -4.70
C ASP A 821 0.05 12.63 -4.62
N GLY A 822 -0.58 12.37 -5.76
CA GLY A 822 -1.79 11.56 -5.85
C GLY A 822 -3.11 12.30 -5.59
N ALA A 823 -3.11 13.52 -5.04
CA ALA A 823 -4.37 14.24 -4.77
C ALA A 823 -5.17 14.50 -6.06
N LEU A 824 -4.50 14.95 -7.13
CA LEU A 824 -5.13 15.16 -8.44
C LEU A 824 -5.56 13.82 -9.08
N ASP A 825 -4.81 12.75 -8.87
CA ASP A 825 -5.16 11.42 -9.39
C ASP A 825 -6.43 10.88 -8.71
N CYS A 826 -6.59 11.10 -7.41
CA CYS A 826 -7.81 10.80 -6.68
C CYS A 826 -9.02 11.57 -7.23
N LEU A 827 -8.86 12.85 -7.56
CA LEU A 827 -9.93 13.64 -8.19
C LEU A 827 -10.26 13.15 -9.61
N ARG A 828 -9.26 12.73 -10.40
CA ARG A 828 -9.51 12.10 -11.72
C ARG A 828 -10.33 10.82 -11.60
N MET A 829 -10.21 10.11 -10.48
CA MET A 829 -11.06 8.95 -10.15
C MET A 829 -12.44 9.33 -9.58
N GLY A 830 -12.76 10.61 -9.44
CA GLY A 830 -14.01 11.11 -8.85
C GLY A 830 -14.11 10.86 -7.34
N ILE A 831 -12.97 10.77 -6.64
CA ILE A 831 -12.93 10.52 -5.20
C ILE A 831 -12.67 11.83 -4.46
N GLU A 832 -13.61 12.19 -3.60
CA GLU A 832 -13.53 13.35 -2.71
C GLU A 832 -13.86 12.92 -1.27
N SER A 833 -13.51 13.78 -0.30
CA SER A 833 -13.83 13.56 1.11
C SER A 833 -15.34 13.63 1.40
N SER A 834 -15.79 13.03 2.51
CA SER A 834 -17.20 13.09 2.91
C SER A 834 -17.68 14.48 3.34
N LEU A 835 -16.76 15.38 3.73
CA LEU A 835 -17.10 16.76 4.10
C LEU A 835 -17.06 17.72 2.89
N GLN A 836 -16.45 17.30 1.78
CA GLN A 836 -16.36 18.08 0.54
C GLN A 836 -17.71 18.69 0.10
N PRO A 837 -18.83 17.94 0.05
CA PRO A 837 -20.10 18.52 -0.42
C PRO A 837 -20.62 19.65 0.47
N ALA A 838 -20.27 19.66 1.75
CA ALA A 838 -20.59 20.77 2.65
C ALA A 838 -19.66 21.96 2.41
N ASN A 839 -18.35 21.71 2.27
CA ASN A 839 -17.35 22.77 2.06
C ASN A 839 -17.51 23.46 0.70
N VAL A 840 -17.94 22.76 -0.35
CA VAL A 840 -18.20 23.36 -1.69
C VAL A 840 -19.30 24.44 -1.65
N ARG A 841 -20.09 24.55 -0.57
CA ARG A 841 -21.02 25.69 -0.37
C ARG A 841 -20.26 27.01 -0.15
N LEU A 842 -19.02 26.95 0.32
CA LEU A 842 -18.13 28.10 0.51
C LEU A 842 -17.66 28.69 -0.82
N ARG A 843 -17.94 28.05 -1.97
CA ARG A 843 -17.65 28.61 -3.30
C ARG A 843 -18.26 30.00 -3.54
N ARG A 844 -19.32 30.36 -2.79
CA ARG A 844 -19.91 31.70 -2.78
C ARG A 844 -18.91 32.80 -2.38
N ALA A 845 -17.83 32.43 -1.69
CA ALA A 845 -16.73 33.33 -1.36
C ALA A 845 -15.78 33.60 -2.53
N VAL A 846 -15.91 32.86 -3.64
CA VAL A 846 -15.03 32.96 -4.81
C VAL A 846 -15.74 33.75 -5.92
N ALA A 847 -15.28 34.98 -6.18
CA ALA A 847 -15.89 35.91 -7.12
C ALA A 847 -15.97 35.34 -8.55
N ASN A 848 -14.91 34.67 -9.02
CA ASN A 848 -14.83 34.10 -10.36
C ASN A 848 -15.04 32.57 -10.39
N HIS A 849 -15.89 32.03 -9.51
CA HIS A 849 -16.15 30.59 -9.41
C HIS A 849 -16.47 29.93 -10.75
N ASP A 850 -17.34 30.55 -11.57
CA ASP A 850 -17.79 29.97 -12.84
C ASP A 850 -16.68 29.83 -13.88
N GLU A 851 -15.64 30.67 -13.80
CA GLU A 851 -14.47 30.61 -14.67
C GLU A 851 -13.52 29.49 -14.26
N VAL A 852 -13.33 29.30 -12.94
CA VAL A 852 -12.29 28.41 -12.41
C VAL A 852 -12.76 26.99 -12.12
N ARG A 853 -14.08 26.76 -12.03
CA ARG A 853 -14.67 25.44 -11.68
C ARG A 853 -14.26 24.29 -12.60
N GLY A 854 -13.79 24.58 -13.82
CA GLY A 854 -13.31 23.59 -14.77
C GLY A 854 -11.90 23.05 -14.48
N SER A 855 -11.13 23.73 -13.62
CA SER A 855 -9.79 23.27 -13.24
C SER A 855 -9.86 22.03 -12.35
N LEU A 856 -9.07 21.00 -12.70
CA LEU A 856 -8.99 19.75 -11.94
C LEU A 856 -8.56 19.95 -10.48
N ALA A 857 -7.74 20.98 -10.21
CA ALA A 857 -7.21 21.23 -8.89
C ALA A 857 -8.20 22.02 -8.00
N TYR A 858 -9.15 22.74 -8.60
CA TYR A 858 -10.09 23.62 -7.90
C TYR A 858 -10.83 22.96 -6.72
N PRO A 859 -11.31 21.69 -6.81
CA PRO A 859 -11.93 21.03 -5.67
C PRO A 859 -11.03 20.90 -4.44
N LEU A 860 -9.70 20.83 -4.61
CA LEU A 860 -8.76 20.69 -3.48
C LEU A 860 -8.73 21.93 -2.58
N LEU A 861 -9.18 23.08 -3.07
CA LEU A 861 -9.32 24.30 -2.28
C LEU A 861 -10.39 24.18 -1.17
N PHE A 862 -11.34 23.26 -1.34
CA PHE A 862 -12.41 22.96 -0.38
C PHE A 862 -12.15 21.67 0.41
N ASP A 863 -11.08 20.94 0.08
CA ASP A 863 -10.75 19.67 0.70
C ASP A 863 -10.44 19.86 2.19
N PRO A 864 -11.12 19.14 3.10
CA PRO A 864 -10.83 19.21 4.52
C PRO A 864 -9.42 18.67 4.79
N GLN A 865 -8.61 19.47 5.46
CA GLN A 865 -7.27 19.05 5.86
C GLN A 865 -7.30 18.49 7.28
N THR A 866 -6.58 17.39 7.50
CA THR A 866 -6.30 16.87 8.85
C THR A 866 -4.86 17.22 9.22
N SER A 867 -4.64 17.90 10.35
CA SER A 867 -3.32 18.43 10.76
C SER A 867 -2.58 19.14 9.61
N GLY A 868 -3.27 20.10 8.99
CA GLY A 868 -2.73 20.87 7.87
C GLY A 868 -1.66 21.88 8.28
N GLY A 869 -1.25 22.69 7.31
CA GLY A 869 -0.25 23.73 7.51
C GLY A 869 -0.88 25.02 8.00
N LEU A 870 -0.04 26.02 8.23
CA LEU A 870 -0.44 27.38 8.51
C LEU A 870 -0.71 28.13 7.21
N LEU A 871 -1.75 28.95 7.21
CA LEU A 871 -2.00 30.03 6.25
C LEU A 871 -1.68 31.35 6.94
N ALA A 872 -0.70 32.07 6.42
CA ALA A 872 -0.24 33.34 6.99
C ALA A 872 -0.21 34.46 5.96
N ALA A 873 -0.59 35.67 6.39
CA ALA A 873 -0.40 36.89 5.61
C ALA A 873 0.87 37.60 6.10
N VAL A 874 1.87 37.69 5.21
CA VAL A 874 3.21 38.18 5.52
C VAL A 874 3.52 39.41 4.68
N PRO A 875 4.17 40.46 5.22
CA PRO A 875 4.61 41.60 4.42
C PRO A 875 5.45 41.17 3.22
N LYS A 876 5.16 41.71 2.03
CA LYS A 876 5.76 41.31 0.76
C LYS A 876 7.30 41.29 0.76
N GLU A 877 7.92 42.24 1.45
CA GLU A 877 9.37 42.36 1.60
C GLU A 877 10.03 41.21 2.38
N HIS A 878 9.28 40.49 3.23
CA HIS A 878 9.78 39.37 4.03
C HIS A 878 9.39 37.99 3.45
N ALA A 879 8.48 37.98 2.49
CA ALA A 879 7.86 36.79 1.91
C ALA A 879 8.84 35.71 1.45
N GLU A 880 9.71 36.06 0.50
CA GLU A 880 10.62 35.11 -0.15
C GLU A 880 11.66 34.58 0.83
N ALA A 881 12.21 35.45 1.68
CA ALA A 881 13.14 35.08 2.74
C ALA A 881 12.49 34.12 3.74
N CYS A 882 11.23 34.38 4.11
CA CYS A 882 10.47 33.51 5.02
C CYS A 882 10.27 32.11 4.41
N VAL A 883 9.85 32.00 3.15
CA VAL A 883 9.68 30.70 2.47
C VAL A 883 11.02 29.97 2.32
N ALA A 884 12.10 30.67 1.97
CA ALA A 884 13.42 30.07 1.86
C ALA A 884 13.89 29.49 3.21
N GLU A 885 13.70 30.23 4.31
CA GLU A 885 14.07 29.79 5.66
C GLU A 885 13.20 28.63 6.16
N LEU A 886 11.88 28.67 5.92
CA LEU A 886 10.95 27.58 6.24
C LEU A 886 11.36 26.26 5.56
N ARG A 887 11.80 26.34 4.29
CA ARG A 887 12.28 25.18 3.53
C ARG A 887 13.65 24.72 4.02
N ALA A 888 14.60 25.63 4.20
CA ALA A 888 15.98 25.32 4.58
C ALA A 888 16.11 24.70 5.98
N THR A 889 15.30 25.18 6.94
CA THR A 889 15.27 24.65 8.32
C THR A 889 14.50 23.33 8.43
N GLY A 890 13.78 22.94 7.38
CA GLY A 890 12.86 21.80 7.40
C GLY A 890 11.60 22.03 8.23
N ALA A 891 11.34 23.25 8.71
CA ALA A 891 10.12 23.59 9.44
C ALA A 891 8.87 23.41 8.55
N ALA A 892 8.99 23.73 7.26
CA ALA A 892 7.96 23.51 6.26
C ALA A 892 8.59 23.32 4.86
N PRO A 893 9.04 22.10 4.51
CA PRO A 893 9.78 21.83 3.27
C PRO A 893 9.01 22.13 1.98
N LYS A 894 7.68 22.23 2.07
CA LYS A 894 6.77 22.49 0.95
C LYS A 894 6.07 23.85 1.06
N ALA A 895 6.55 24.74 1.94
CA ALA A 895 5.99 26.09 2.06
C ALA A 895 6.02 26.83 0.72
N ALA A 896 4.98 27.58 0.40
CA ALA A 896 4.89 28.34 -0.85
C ALA A 896 4.10 29.64 -0.66
N ILE A 897 4.45 30.66 -1.44
CA ILE A 897 3.60 31.85 -1.64
C ILE A 897 2.49 31.44 -2.59
N ILE A 898 1.24 31.57 -2.17
CA ILE A 898 0.06 31.09 -2.91
C ILE A 898 -0.81 32.23 -3.43
N GLY A 899 -0.51 33.49 -3.09
CA GLY A 899 -1.33 34.63 -3.45
C GLY A 899 -0.96 35.91 -2.74
N GLU A 900 -1.79 36.92 -2.87
CA GLU A 900 -1.64 38.22 -2.23
C GLU A 900 -2.99 38.79 -1.76
N VAL A 901 -2.93 39.67 -0.77
CA VAL A 901 -4.08 40.40 -0.23
C VAL A 901 -4.18 41.72 -0.97
N THR A 902 -5.35 42.04 -1.50
CA THR A 902 -5.62 43.27 -2.24
C THR A 902 -6.60 44.17 -1.48
N HIS A 903 -6.62 45.45 -1.84
CA HIS A 903 -7.76 46.29 -1.49
C HIS A 903 -9.02 45.79 -2.19
N ASP A 904 -10.19 46.21 -1.68
CA ASP A 904 -11.48 46.16 -2.37
C ASP A 904 -12.32 44.87 -2.17
N ALA A 905 -12.90 44.70 -0.97
CA ALA A 905 -14.05 43.81 -0.80
C ALA A 905 -15.31 44.50 -1.35
N LYS A 906 -15.50 44.53 -2.67
CA LYS A 906 -16.67 45.17 -3.32
C LYS A 906 -18.00 44.52 -2.91
N ASP A 907 -17.94 43.24 -2.51
CA ASP A 907 -19.05 42.46 -2.00
C ASP A 907 -18.62 41.72 -0.72
N HIS A 908 -19.42 41.80 0.34
CA HIS A 908 -19.15 41.10 1.60
C HIS A 908 -19.28 39.57 1.49
N LEU A 909 -19.85 39.08 0.38
CA LEU A 909 -20.00 37.66 0.10
C LEU A 909 -18.86 37.11 -0.76
N GLU A 910 -18.35 37.86 -1.74
CA GLU A 910 -17.30 37.45 -2.68
C GLU A 910 -15.94 38.03 -2.28
N LEU A 911 -15.13 37.25 -1.57
CA LEU A 911 -13.93 37.71 -0.86
C LEU A 911 -12.61 37.25 -1.51
N ILE A 912 -12.68 36.35 -2.49
CA ILE A 912 -11.53 35.65 -3.05
C ILE A 912 -11.63 35.60 -4.58
N THR A 913 -10.56 35.95 -5.28
CA THR A 913 -10.39 35.69 -6.72
C THR A 913 -9.35 34.60 -6.91
N VAL A 914 -9.63 33.60 -7.75
CA VAL A 914 -8.71 32.50 -8.03
C VAL A 914 -8.18 32.62 -9.45
N LYS A 915 -6.87 32.57 -9.61
CA LYS A 915 -6.17 32.45 -10.89
C LYS A 915 -5.76 31.00 -11.08
N VAL A 916 -5.96 30.45 -12.29
CA VAL A 916 -5.70 29.04 -12.66
C VAL A 916 -4.76 28.93 -13.83
#